data_AF-A0A164S0J0-F1
#
_entry.id   AF-A0A164S0J0-F1
#
_cell.length_a   1.000
_cell.length_b   1.000
_cell.length_c   1.000
_cell.angle_alpha   90.00
_cell.angle_beta   90.00
_cell.angle_gamma   90.00
#
_symmetry.space_group_name_H-M   'P 1'
#
loop_
_entity.id
_entity.type
_entity.pdbx_description
1 polymer ?
#
loop_
_entity_poly.entity_id
_entity_poly.type
_entity_poly.pdbx_seq_one_letter_code
_entity_poly.pdbx_strand_id
1 'polypeptide(L)'
;MLRRAGKSKPASELESGPSWGVISHHQPMPLSPTRPATLPRMRGKKSRAPAIPPPEQNYGLAKVGRSAITTGMATFHHPRRKFHIPCKGRLILPTEEDEVYHWQSHNVKTAGVDDMVLLSRVTEDEIVSNLRKRYLDDQIFTYIGPVLVSVNPFKTMPYFTDKEIELYQGAASYENQPHIYALADNMYRNMLIDAENQCVIISGESGAGKTVAAKYIMNYIARVSGGGDRVRHLKDVILESNPLLEAFGNAKSVRNNNSSRFGKYVEIQFSTGGQPVGGKISNFLLEKSRVVMRSRQERSFHIFYQLCAGADSRMEEQLGLATPENYAYLSQSGTYTVEGTNDIQEFQETMKAMSVVGLSAQEQQNILQLVSAILHLGNISFAEDRSNFASVHDDRYLDFPAFLLEIDPVALKSKLTGRIFESHREKVNMTLNVEQACYSRDALAKGLYSRMFDFLVQFCINFVNEKLQQIFIELTLKAEQEEYVQEGIKWTPIDYFNNQIVCELIEGRRPPGVLAILDDVCATLHAVSEGADNDLKQKLCSGVGSHQHFESWKSGFTIHHYAGKVSYEVEGFCDRNRDIFFNDLIELMQNSKNSFVRGLFPEVLSANSKTRPTTAGSKIKSQANQLVEALMKCTPHYIRCIKPNETKRPHDWEEARVKHQVEYLGLKENIRVRRAGFAYRRPFEKFLKRYAIISKQTWPAWRGDPRAGIKIVMEAVNMDPAEYQLGKSKVFIKTPESLFLLEEMRERRYDHYARVIQKAFCRYFARRQRQKQREQAAEIVFGKKERRRFSLNRGFAGDYIGLDNQPALRSLVGKREKIEFAETIIKYDRRFQTTKRDLILTGKTLFLIGREKVKKGPKKGQIIEVIKRRIPIDTIRQISTSTKQDDFLVLQVNNEYDTLIRSIFKTELLSTLNRKLKENYNRALTMNFTDKKKDGLEVDSGW
;
A
#
# COMPACT_ATOMS: atom_id res chain seq x y z
N MET A 1 -45.87 -25.00 23.56
CA MET A 1 -47.10 -24.62 22.79
C MET A 1 -46.63 -24.32 21.36
N LEU A 2 -46.84 -25.16 20.34
CA LEU A 2 -48.07 -25.65 19.68
C LEU A 2 -48.78 -24.63 18.74
N ARG A 3 -48.29 -24.54 17.49
CA ARG A 3 -49.01 -24.78 16.20
C ARG A 3 -48.04 -24.45 15.04
N ARG A 4 -47.65 -25.42 14.20
CA ARG A 4 -48.26 -25.84 12.90
C ARG A 4 -48.14 -24.77 11.79
N ALA A 5 -47.86 -25.05 10.50
CA ALA A 5 -47.12 -26.07 9.72
C ALA A 5 -47.72 -26.17 8.29
N GLY A 6 -46.88 -26.33 7.26
CA GLY A 6 -47.22 -26.39 5.81
C GLY A 6 -46.17 -25.58 5.01
N LYS A 7 -45.59 -25.96 3.86
CA LYS A 7 -45.94 -26.87 2.74
C LYS A 7 -47.24 -26.46 2.01
N SER A 8 -47.31 -26.31 0.68
CA SER A 8 -46.35 -26.62 -0.41
C SER A 8 -46.52 -25.77 -1.70
N LYS A 9 -45.62 -25.96 -2.67
CA LYS A 9 -45.73 -25.59 -4.12
C LYS A 9 -46.94 -26.28 -4.82
N PRO A 10 -47.21 -26.04 -6.13
CA PRO A 10 -47.14 -24.81 -6.97
C PRO A 10 -48.45 -24.57 -7.79
N ALA A 11 -48.53 -23.48 -8.58
CA ALA A 11 -49.49 -23.31 -9.68
C ALA A 11 -48.99 -22.30 -10.74
N SER A 12 -49.64 -22.24 -11.90
CA SER A 12 -49.31 -21.40 -13.07
C SER A 12 -50.56 -20.77 -13.71
N GLU A 13 -50.32 -19.87 -14.67
CA GLU A 13 -51.20 -19.45 -15.78
C GLU A 13 -52.31 -18.37 -15.62
N LEU A 14 -52.23 -17.44 -16.57
CA LEU A 14 -53.28 -16.82 -17.42
C LEU A 14 -54.12 -15.59 -17.01
N GLU A 15 -54.31 -14.75 -18.05
CA GLU A 15 -55.34 -13.74 -18.32
C GLU A 15 -55.40 -12.45 -17.45
N SER A 16 -55.79 -11.26 -17.98
CA SER A 16 -56.25 -10.88 -19.34
C SER A 16 -55.88 -9.41 -19.69
N GLY A 17 -55.98 -9.00 -20.97
CA GLY A 17 -55.84 -7.60 -21.42
C GLY A 17 -55.59 -7.44 -22.94
N PRO A 18 -56.53 -6.90 -23.75
CA PRO A 18 -56.46 -6.94 -25.23
C PRO A 18 -55.92 -5.67 -25.92
N SER A 19 -55.61 -5.78 -27.23
CA SER A 19 -55.12 -4.70 -28.11
C SER A 19 -55.69 -4.75 -29.54
N TRP A 20 -56.23 -3.62 -30.04
CA TRP A 20 -56.50 -3.26 -31.46
C TRP A 20 -56.78 -1.73 -31.49
N GLY A 21 -56.52 -0.88 -32.52
CA GLY A 21 -55.86 -0.98 -33.84
C GLY A 21 -55.66 0.47 -34.41
N VAL A 22 -54.71 0.79 -35.32
CA VAL A 22 -54.74 0.60 -36.81
C VAL A 22 -55.65 1.66 -37.52
N ILE A 23 -55.26 2.47 -38.55
CA ILE A 23 -54.01 2.63 -39.35
C ILE A 23 -53.86 4.06 -39.99
N SER A 24 -52.79 4.30 -40.78
CA SER A 24 -52.34 5.53 -41.50
C SER A 24 -53.29 6.10 -42.60
N HIS A 25 -53.12 7.33 -43.16
CA HIS A 25 -52.09 7.69 -44.18
C HIS A 25 -52.04 9.18 -44.66
N HIS A 26 -51.01 9.47 -45.47
CA HIS A 26 -50.81 10.57 -46.47
C HIS A 26 -50.29 11.99 -46.09
N GLN A 27 -49.55 12.54 -47.07
CA GLN A 27 -48.86 13.83 -47.23
C GLN A 27 -49.31 14.42 -48.61
N PRO A 28 -49.13 15.71 -48.98
CA PRO A 28 -47.80 16.35 -49.14
C PRO A 28 -47.72 17.89 -48.91
N MET A 29 -46.59 18.48 -49.37
CA MET A 29 -46.14 19.89 -49.44
C MET A 29 -47.02 20.84 -50.33
N PRO A 30 -46.78 22.20 -50.47
CA PRO A 30 -45.51 22.96 -50.37
C PRO A 30 -45.55 24.42 -49.79
N LEU A 31 -44.41 25.12 -49.95
CA LEU A 31 -44.17 26.59 -50.08
C LEU A 31 -43.45 27.36 -48.95
N SER A 32 -42.55 28.27 -49.38
CA SER A 32 -41.94 29.39 -48.65
C SER A 32 -42.19 30.69 -49.47
N PRO A 33 -42.04 31.92 -48.90
CA PRO A 33 -40.76 32.64 -49.08
C PRO A 33 -40.41 33.78 -48.07
N THR A 34 -39.24 34.39 -48.30
CA THR A 34 -38.85 35.83 -48.09
C THR A 34 -38.45 36.43 -46.71
N ARG A 35 -37.43 37.31 -46.80
CA ARG A 35 -37.01 38.39 -45.86
C ARG A 35 -37.65 39.74 -46.35
N PRO A 36 -37.21 40.98 -46.01
CA PRO A 36 -36.28 41.51 -44.98
C PRO A 36 -36.80 42.77 -44.23
N ALA A 37 -35.95 43.35 -43.36
CA ALA A 37 -36.01 44.78 -42.98
C ALA A 37 -34.59 45.32 -42.67
N THR A 38 -34.35 46.63 -42.84
CA THR A 38 -32.99 47.23 -42.83
C THR A 38 -32.88 48.54 -42.03
N LEU A 39 -31.64 48.93 -41.75
CA LEU A 39 -31.20 50.22 -41.18
C LEU A 39 -31.77 51.46 -41.89
N PRO A 40 -31.73 52.63 -41.22
CA PRO A 40 -30.94 53.72 -41.80
C PRO A 40 -29.96 54.42 -40.83
N ARG A 41 -28.97 55.10 -41.44
CA ARG A 41 -28.08 56.12 -40.81
C ARG A 41 -28.83 57.50 -40.80
N MET A 42 -28.34 58.65 -40.32
CA MET A 42 -26.99 59.20 -40.02
C MET A 42 -27.08 60.36 -39.00
N ARG A 43 -25.96 60.75 -38.37
CA ARG A 43 -25.26 62.04 -38.61
C ARG A 43 -23.97 62.17 -37.78
N GLY A 44 -22.91 62.75 -38.38
CA GLY A 44 -21.76 63.32 -37.64
C GLY A 44 -21.97 64.83 -37.40
N LYS A 45 -20.98 65.63 -37.00
CA LYS A 45 -19.53 65.43 -36.78
C LYS A 45 -19.01 66.69 -36.07
N LYS A 46 -18.06 66.60 -35.12
CA LYS A 46 -16.99 67.60 -34.85
C LYS A 46 -16.01 67.07 -33.79
N SER A 47 -14.84 67.72 -33.66
CA SER A 47 -13.61 67.09 -33.13
C SER A 47 -12.70 68.05 -32.35
N ARG A 48 -11.85 67.50 -31.46
CA ARG A 48 -10.42 67.88 -31.30
C ARG A 48 -9.63 66.98 -30.32
N ALA A 49 -8.34 66.83 -30.61
CA ALA A 49 -7.18 66.31 -29.86
C ALA A 49 -5.93 67.06 -30.44
N PRO A 50 -4.65 66.96 -29.97
CA PRO A 50 -3.91 65.90 -29.23
C PRO A 50 -3.48 66.41 -27.81
N ALA A 51 -2.32 66.19 -27.14
CA ALA A 51 -0.99 65.60 -27.44
C ALA A 51 -0.24 65.13 -26.14
N ILE A 52 1.00 64.62 -26.27
CA ILE A 52 1.83 64.02 -25.18
C ILE A 52 3.32 64.40 -25.35
N PRO A 53 4.01 64.93 -24.31
CA PRO A 53 5.39 64.50 -24.02
C PRO A 53 5.78 64.44 -22.50
N PRO A 54 6.88 63.74 -22.12
CA PRO A 54 7.51 63.73 -20.78
C PRO A 54 8.86 64.53 -20.80
N PRO A 55 9.90 64.36 -19.92
CA PRO A 55 10.07 63.55 -18.69
C PRO A 55 10.79 64.26 -17.49
N GLU A 56 11.20 63.45 -16.48
CA GLU A 56 12.48 63.49 -15.70
C GLU A 56 12.60 63.86 -14.19
N GLN A 57 13.49 63.09 -13.54
CA GLN A 57 14.32 63.22 -12.32
C GLN A 57 13.77 63.43 -10.87
N ASN A 58 13.90 62.35 -10.08
CA ASN A 58 14.54 62.22 -8.75
C ASN A 58 14.53 63.39 -7.72
N TYR A 59 13.97 63.10 -6.54
CA TYR A 59 14.68 63.22 -5.25
C TYR A 59 14.25 62.10 -4.28
N GLY A 60 15.18 61.60 -3.46
CA GLY A 60 14.98 60.37 -2.67
C GLY A 60 14.36 60.55 -1.28
N LEU A 61 13.67 59.53 -0.79
CA LEU A 61 13.19 59.41 0.61
C LEU A 61 13.69 58.12 1.27
N ALA A 62 14.05 58.21 2.55
CA ALA A 62 14.85 57.21 3.24
C ALA A 62 14.07 55.95 3.69
N LYS A 63 14.79 54.82 3.76
CA LYS A 63 14.27 53.54 4.28
C LYS A 63 13.95 53.66 5.78
N VAL A 64 12.70 53.38 6.16
CA VAL A 64 12.32 53.07 7.56
C VAL A 64 11.92 51.61 7.65
N GLY A 65 12.72 50.80 8.34
CA GLY A 65 12.52 49.35 8.42
C GLY A 65 11.30 48.96 9.26
N ARG A 66 10.42 48.12 8.70
CA ARG A 66 9.30 47.52 9.45
C ARG A 66 9.81 46.33 10.28
N SER A 67 9.99 46.52 11.58
CA SER A 67 10.29 45.41 12.50
C SER A 67 9.10 44.46 12.64
N ALA A 68 9.37 43.15 12.69
CA ALA A 68 8.33 42.13 12.80
C ALA A 68 7.65 42.15 14.19
N ILE A 69 6.30 42.18 14.20
CA ILE A 69 5.51 42.03 15.43
C ILE A 69 5.48 40.54 15.80
N THR A 70 6.33 40.15 16.75
CA THR A 70 6.41 38.78 17.27
C THR A 70 5.30 38.54 18.30
N THR A 71 4.17 37.95 17.88
CA THR A 71 3.11 37.55 18.82
C THR A 71 3.54 36.37 19.69
N GLY A 72 3.91 36.66 20.95
CA GLY A 72 4.33 35.65 21.93
C GLY A 72 3.25 34.60 22.23
N MET A 73 3.65 33.33 22.30
CA MET A 73 2.76 32.22 22.64
C MET A 73 2.32 32.27 24.11
N ALA A 74 1.02 32.41 24.35
CA ALA A 74 0.44 32.28 25.69
C ALA A 74 0.24 30.80 26.06
N THR A 75 1.21 30.22 26.78
CA THR A 75 1.11 28.86 27.33
C THR A 75 0.16 28.81 28.52
N PHE A 76 -1.04 28.29 28.33
CA PHE A 76 -1.94 27.97 29.43
C PHE A 76 -1.45 26.74 30.20
N HIS A 77 -1.50 26.79 31.52
CA HIS A 77 -1.30 25.62 32.39
C HIS A 77 -2.64 25.19 32.97
N HIS A 78 -3.04 23.95 32.68
CA HIS A 78 -4.09 23.22 33.39
C HIS A 78 -3.57 21.79 33.61
N PRO A 79 -3.70 21.21 34.81
CA PRO A 79 -3.20 19.86 35.05
C PRO A 79 -4.05 18.81 34.32
N ARG A 80 -3.33 17.86 33.69
CA ARG A 80 -3.75 16.63 32.96
C ARG A 80 -3.86 16.75 31.42
N ARG A 81 -3.07 15.87 30.76
CA ARG A 81 -2.89 15.65 29.31
C ARG A 81 -2.38 16.85 28.50
N LYS A 82 -1.09 16.83 28.16
CA LYS A 82 -0.50 17.65 27.09
C LYS A 82 -0.87 17.03 25.75
N PHE A 83 -1.38 17.83 24.81
CA PHE A 83 -1.27 17.53 23.38
C PHE A 83 -0.13 18.39 22.81
N HIS A 84 0.65 17.84 21.87
CA HIS A 84 1.69 18.56 21.14
C HIS A 84 1.46 18.35 19.64
N ILE A 85 1.27 19.45 18.90
CA ILE A 85 1.20 19.47 17.44
C ILE A 85 2.18 20.57 16.99
N PRO A 86 3.31 20.22 16.33
CA PRO A 86 4.37 21.18 16.04
C PRO A 86 4.15 21.92 14.72
N CYS A 87 3.46 23.07 14.76
CA CYS A 87 3.41 23.97 13.60
C CYS A 87 4.72 24.77 13.47
N LYS A 88 5.58 24.40 12.51
CA LYS A 88 6.71 25.22 12.05
C LYS A 88 6.44 25.73 10.62
N GLY A 89 6.47 27.04 10.44
CA GLY A 89 6.40 27.70 9.14
C GLY A 89 6.91 29.13 9.24
N ARG A 90 8.07 29.40 8.63
CA ARG A 90 8.60 30.75 8.40
C ARG A 90 8.25 31.10 6.95
N LEU A 91 7.64 32.27 6.70
CA LEU A 91 7.53 32.73 5.32
C LEU A 91 8.94 33.08 4.80
N ILE A 92 9.29 32.44 3.69
CA ILE A 92 10.28 32.91 2.72
C ILE A 92 9.48 33.08 1.42
N LEU A 93 9.68 34.19 0.70
CA LEU A 93 9.12 34.36 -0.62
C LEU A 93 10.09 33.71 -1.63
N PRO A 94 9.63 32.81 -2.52
CA PRO A 94 10.46 32.36 -3.63
C PRO A 94 10.80 33.53 -4.55
N THR A 95 12.00 33.50 -5.12
CA THR A 95 12.25 34.10 -6.43
C THR A 95 11.62 33.22 -7.51
N GLU A 96 11.42 33.78 -8.70
CA GLU A 96 11.15 32.99 -9.90
C GLU A 96 12.38 32.10 -10.22
N GLU A 97 12.21 31.07 -11.06
CA GLU A 97 13.19 30.00 -11.37
C GLU A 97 13.42 28.94 -10.26
N ASP A 98 12.36 28.20 -9.88
CA ASP A 98 12.41 26.74 -9.58
C ASP A 98 10.99 26.18 -9.27
N GLU A 99 10.40 25.36 -10.15
CA GLU A 99 9.06 24.77 -9.94
C GLU A 99 9.10 23.53 -9.02
N VAL A 100 9.31 23.74 -7.73
CA VAL A 100 9.32 22.67 -6.72
C VAL A 100 7.90 22.37 -6.21
N TYR A 101 7.37 21.20 -6.57
CA TYR A 101 6.04 20.72 -6.17
C TYR A 101 5.90 20.53 -4.64
N HIS A 102 5.32 21.53 -3.97
CA HIS A 102 5.21 21.60 -2.51
C HIS A 102 4.06 20.73 -1.93
N TRP A 103 4.20 19.41 -2.05
CA TRP A 103 3.57 18.44 -1.14
C TRP A 103 4.57 17.40 -0.64
N GLN A 104 5.72 17.26 -1.29
CA GLN A 104 6.92 16.67 -0.72
C GLN A 104 7.27 17.47 0.55
N SER A 105 7.06 16.87 1.72
CA SER A 105 7.11 17.61 2.99
C SER A 105 8.49 18.24 3.18
N HIS A 106 8.55 19.55 3.45
CA HIS A 106 9.79 20.24 3.79
C HIS A 106 10.61 19.41 4.80
N ASN A 107 11.84 19.03 4.40
CA ASN A 107 12.79 18.11 5.05
C ASN A 107 12.78 16.62 4.64
N VAL A 108 12.00 16.17 3.65
CA VAL A 108 12.18 14.83 3.04
C VAL A 108 12.97 14.95 1.74
N LYS A 109 14.08 14.20 1.62
CA LYS A 109 14.74 13.94 0.32
C LYS A 109 13.84 13.04 -0.51
N THR A 110 13.55 13.46 -1.74
CA THR A 110 12.68 12.72 -2.66
C THR A 110 13.50 12.08 -3.77
N ALA A 111 13.84 10.81 -3.57
CA ALA A 111 14.38 9.96 -4.61
C ALA A 111 13.31 9.69 -5.67
N GLY A 112 13.29 10.50 -6.72
CA GLY A 112 12.36 10.35 -7.83
C GLY A 112 10.89 10.46 -7.41
N VAL A 113 10.06 9.62 -8.03
CA VAL A 113 8.60 9.75 -8.09
C VAL A 113 7.92 8.51 -7.49
N ASP A 114 6.97 8.71 -6.59
CA ASP A 114 6.24 7.65 -5.86
C ASP A 114 5.25 6.86 -6.74
N ASP A 115 4.57 7.51 -7.69
CA ASP A 115 3.74 6.86 -8.72
C ASP A 115 4.24 7.22 -10.12
N MET A 116 4.66 6.22 -10.90
CA MET A 116 5.25 6.43 -12.23
C MET A 116 4.25 6.87 -13.31
N VAL A 117 2.96 6.95 -12.99
CA VAL A 117 1.97 7.70 -13.80
C VAL A 117 2.32 9.19 -13.87
N LEU A 118 3.04 9.73 -12.89
CA LEU A 118 3.52 11.13 -12.84
C LEU A 118 4.84 11.36 -13.61
N LEU A 119 5.45 10.33 -14.22
CA LEU A 119 6.69 10.51 -14.99
C LEU A 119 6.41 11.40 -16.20
N SER A 120 7.20 12.47 -16.37
CA SER A 120 7.04 13.44 -17.47
C SER A 120 7.06 12.76 -18.84
N ARG A 121 8.04 11.86 -19.07
CA ARG A 121 8.23 11.07 -20.30
C ARG A 121 8.09 9.58 -20.00
N VAL A 122 7.44 8.82 -20.89
CA VAL A 122 7.21 7.37 -20.71
C VAL A 122 8.07 6.55 -21.68
N THR A 123 9.34 6.34 -21.30
CA THR A 123 10.33 5.45 -21.93
C THR A 123 10.79 4.40 -20.92
N GLU A 124 11.41 3.29 -21.36
CA GLU A 124 11.99 2.35 -20.37
C GLU A 124 13.06 3.04 -19.52
N ASP A 125 13.88 3.89 -20.14
CA ASP A 125 15.07 4.46 -19.50
C ASP A 125 14.70 5.42 -18.35
N GLU A 126 13.58 6.15 -18.45
CA GLU A 126 13.07 6.97 -17.34
C GLU A 126 12.46 6.12 -16.22
N ILE A 127 11.81 5.00 -16.55
CA ILE A 127 11.28 4.04 -15.57
C ILE A 127 12.44 3.39 -14.80
N VAL A 128 13.47 2.92 -15.52
CA VAL A 128 14.70 2.34 -14.96
C VAL A 128 15.44 3.38 -14.11
N SER A 129 15.57 4.63 -14.60
CA SER A 129 16.17 5.77 -13.88
C SER A 129 15.42 6.08 -12.57
N ASN A 130 14.08 6.10 -12.59
CA ASN A 130 13.27 6.35 -11.39
C ASN A 130 13.42 5.22 -10.36
N LEU A 131 13.30 3.97 -10.80
CA LEU A 131 13.47 2.79 -9.94
C LEU A 131 14.89 2.71 -9.36
N ARG A 132 15.93 3.06 -10.12
CA ARG A 132 17.32 3.12 -9.67
C ARG A 132 17.52 4.14 -8.56
N LYS A 133 17.04 5.38 -8.76
CA LYS A 133 17.12 6.45 -7.76
C LYS A 133 16.46 6.02 -6.45
N ARG A 134 15.25 5.45 -6.54
CA ARG A 134 14.48 4.96 -5.39
C ARG A 134 15.16 3.81 -4.66
N TYR A 135 15.66 2.81 -5.39
CA TYR A 135 16.39 1.67 -4.85
C TYR A 135 17.67 2.07 -4.10
N LEU A 136 18.42 3.06 -4.59
CA LEU A 136 19.64 3.54 -3.93
C LEU A 136 19.33 4.26 -2.60
N ASP A 137 18.21 4.99 -2.52
CA ASP A 137 17.71 5.65 -1.30
C ASP A 137 16.78 4.73 -0.45
N ASP A 138 16.92 3.41 -0.59
CA ASP A 138 16.18 2.36 0.15
C ASP A 138 14.65 2.34 -0.03
N GLN A 139 14.11 3.07 -1.01
CA GLN A 139 12.69 3.09 -1.39
C GLN A 139 12.36 1.96 -2.38
N ILE A 140 12.20 0.74 -1.88
CA ILE A 140 12.01 -0.46 -2.74
C ILE A 140 10.67 -0.52 -3.49
N PHE A 141 9.69 0.29 -3.10
CA PHE A 141 8.32 0.25 -3.59
C PHE A 141 7.98 1.50 -4.41
N THR A 142 7.25 1.31 -5.51
CA THR A 142 6.79 2.41 -6.40
C THR A 142 5.45 2.02 -7.02
N TYR A 143 4.50 2.96 -7.13
CA TYR A 143 3.21 2.69 -7.79
C TYR A 143 3.28 2.87 -9.32
N ILE A 144 2.33 2.23 -10.01
CA ILE A 144 1.83 2.59 -11.33
C ILE A 144 0.29 2.58 -11.20
N GLY A 145 -0.28 3.64 -10.62
CA GLY A 145 -1.67 3.65 -10.16
C GLY A 145 -1.96 2.46 -9.21
N PRO A 146 -2.88 1.52 -9.57
CA PRO A 146 -3.21 0.38 -8.72
C PRO A 146 -2.16 -0.75 -8.71
N VAL A 147 -1.12 -0.68 -9.54
CA VAL A 147 -0.06 -1.70 -9.62
C VAL A 147 1.11 -1.31 -8.73
N LEU A 148 1.63 -2.25 -7.94
CA LEU A 148 2.80 -2.02 -7.07
C LEU A 148 4.06 -2.66 -7.68
N VAL A 149 5.06 -1.85 -7.98
CA VAL A 149 6.41 -2.31 -8.35
C VAL A 149 7.23 -2.49 -7.06
N SER A 150 7.99 -3.59 -6.99
CA SER A 150 8.81 -3.96 -5.82
C SER A 150 10.18 -4.42 -6.28
N VAL A 151 11.24 -3.68 -5.96
CA VAL A 151 12.63 -4.07 -6.23
C VAL A 151 13.18 -4.90 -5.07
N ASN A 152 13.90 -5.98 -5.31
CA ASN A 152 14.51 -6.77 -4.23
C ASN A 152 15.72 -6.03 -3.60
N PRO A 153 15.70 -5.65 -2.32
CA PRO A 153 16.82 -4.97 -1.66
C PRO A 153 18.07 -5.85 -1.41
N PHE A 154 17.93 -7.18 -1.46
CA PHE A 154 18.94 -8.15 -0.97
C PHE A 154 19.40 -7.96 0.49
N LYS A 155 18.71 -7.14 1.28
CA LYS A 155 18.89 -6.93 2.72
C LYS A 155 17.54 -6.81 3.44
N THR A 156 17.52 -7.03 4.75
CA THR A 156 16.33 -6.79 5.58
C THR A 156 16.09 -5.28 5.74
N MET A 157 14.89 -4.82 5.43
CA MET A 157 14.52 -3.40 5.57
C MET A 157 13.92 -3.13 6.97
N PRO A 158 14.20 -1.96 7.59
CA PRO A 158 13.83 -1.69 8.97
C PRO A 158 12.34 -1.32 9.20
N TYR A 159 11.56 -1.14 8.13
CA TYR A 159 10.20 -0.60 8.16
C TYR A 159 9.08 -1.64 7.95
N PHE A 160 9.36 -2.92 8.24
CA PHE A 160 8.35 -3.99 8.23
C PHE A 160 7.92 -4.37 9.67
N THR A 161 7.54 -3.36 10.48
CA THR A 161 7.17 -3.55 11.88
C THR A 161 5.68 -3.28 12.14
N ASP A 162 5.19 -3.62 13.34
CA ASP A 162 3.83 -3.28 13.79
C ASP A 162 3.50 -1.78 13.66
N LYS A 163 4.49 -0.90 13.83
CA LYS A 163 4.33 0.56 13.66
C LYS A 163 3.93 0.94 12.24
N GLU A 164 4.46 0.25 11.23
CA GLU A 164 4.07 0.48 9.84
C GLU A 164 2.73 -0.21 9.53
N ILE A 165 2.41 -1.34 10.15
CA ILE A 165 1.06 -1.92 10.06
C ILE A 165 0.02 -0.90 10.56
N GLU A 166 0.24 -0.29 11.73
CA GLU A 166 -0.64 0.74 12.30
C GLU A 166 -0.68 2.03 11.48
N LEU A 167 0.42 2.38 10.77
CA LEU A 167 0.47 3.56 9.89
C LEU A 167 -0.37 3.39 8.61
N TYR A 168 -0.41 2.19 8.03
CA TYR A 168 -1.18 1.91 6.81
C TYR A 168 -2.63 1.47 7.08
N GLN A 169 -2.98 1.07 8.31
CA GLN A 169 -4.31 0.56 8.64
C GLN A 169 -5.42 1.59 8.48
N GLY A 170 -6.29 1.39 7.50
CA GLY A 170 -7.42 2.27 7.18
C GLY A 170 -7.04 3.57 6.44
N ALA A 171 -5.75 3.86 6.27
CA ALA A 171 -5.26 5.04 5.56
C ALA A 171 -5.65 5.03 4.08
N ALA A 172 -5.67 6.18 3.42
CA ALA A 172 -5.80 6.26 1.96
C ALA A 172 -4.44 6.12 1.28
N SER A 173 -4.41 5.57 0.06
CA SER A 173 -3.17 5.21 -0.66
C SER A 173 -2.22 6.38 -1.00
N TYR A 174 -2.67 7.63 -0.83
CA TYR A 174 -1.92 8.87 -1.01
C TYR A 174 -1.54 9.57 0.31
N GLU A 175 -1.99 9.07 1.46
CA GLU A 175 -1.66 9.63 2.79
C GLU A 175 -0.28 9.17 3.29
N ASN A 176 0.25 8.08 2.70
CA ASN A 176 1.54 7.47 3.02
C ASN A 176 2.29 7.13 1.72
N GLN A 177 3.60 6.83 1.83
CA GLN A 177 4.45 6.41 0.72
C GLN A 177 4.01 5.05 0.10
N PRO A 178 4.49 4.70 -1.11
CA PRO A 178 4.19 3.41 -1.72
C PRO A 178 4.63 2.23 -0.84
N HIS A 179 3.69 1.35 -0.49
CA HIS A 179 4.00 0.21 0.38
C HIS A 179 3.03 -0.95 0.20
N ILE A 180 3.54 -2.18 0.37
CA ILE A 180 2.74 -3.41 0.24
C ILE A 180 1.61 -3.51 1.28
N TYR A 181 1.74 -2.86 2.44
CA TYR A 181 0.67 -2.79 3.44
C TYR A 181 -0.51 -1.93 2.99
N ALA A 182 -0.31 -0.87 2.19
CA ALA A 182 -1.40 -0.08 1.63
C ALA A 182 -2.27 -0.92 0.67
N LEU A 183 -1.63 -1.79 -0.13
CA LEU A 183 -2.31 -2.75 -1.00
C LEU A 183 -3.04 -3.82 -0.19
N ALA A 184 -2.39 -4.43 0.81
CA ALA A 184 -3.01 -5.45 1.67
C ALA A 184 -4.21 -4.89 2.47
N ASP A 185 -4.13 -3.65 2.96
CA ASP A 185 -5.22 -2.98 3.68
C ASP A 185 -6.39 -2.61 2.77
N ASN A 186 -6.12 -2.17 1.53
CA ASN A 186 -7.13 -1.91 0.51
C ASN A 186 -7.88 -3.20 0.14
N MET A 187 -7.16 -4.31 -0.11
CA MET A 187 -7.77 -5.64 -0.30
C MET A 187 -8.68 -6.01 0.87
N TYR A 188 -8.14 -6.01 2.10
CA TYR A 188 -8.87 -6.45 3.29
C TYR A 188 -10.10 -5.58 3.58
N ARG A 189 -10.03 -4.26 3.33
CA ARG A 189 -11.20 -3.37 3.45
C ARG A 189 -12.26 -3.61 2.38
N ASN A 190 -11.90 -3.73 1.10
CA ASN A 190 -12.89 -3.90 0.03
C ASN A 190 -13.63 -5.25 0.18
N MET A 191 -12.91 -6.30 0.59
CA MET A 191 -13.49 -7.60 0.96
C MET A 191 -14.56 -7.49 2.06
N LEU A 192 -14.36 -6.60 3.04
CA LEU A 192 -15.30 -6.42 4.17
C LEU A 192 -16.42 -5.41 3.89
N ILE A 193 -16.17 -4.40 3.06
CA ILE A 193 -17.09 -3.27 2.82
C ILE A 193 -18.00 -3.54 1.63
N ASP A 194 -17.42 -4.03 0.53
CA ASP A 194 -18.12 -4.25 -0.74
C ASP A 194 -18.49 -5.73 -0.95
N ALA A 195 -18.04 -6.63 -0.05
CA ALA A 195 -18.30 -8.08 -0.03
C ALA A 195 -17.79 -8.85 -1.27
N GLU A 196 -16.79 -8.29 -1.97
CA GLU A 196 -16.15 -8.90 -3.14
C GLU A 196 -14.93 -9.73 -2.78
N ASN A 197 -14.76 -10.91 -3.42
CA ASN A 197 -13.50 -11.66 -3.36
C ASN A 197 -12.36 -10.81 -3.92
N GLN A 198 -11.17 -10.88 -3.31
CA GLN A 198 -9.98 -10.15 -3.76
C GLN A 198 -8.88 -11.14 -4.12
N CYS A 199 -8.11 -10.88 -5.18
CA CYS A 199 -6.93 -11.67 -5.52
C CYS A 199 -5.69 -10.78 -5.73
N VAL A 200 -4.50 -11.31 -5.44
CA VAL A 200 -3.23 -10.62 -5.69
C VAL A 200 -2.32 -11.46 -6.58
N ILE A 201 -1.90 -10.89 -7.70
CA ILE A 201 -1.06 -11.55 -8.70
C ILE A 201 0.36 -10.98 -8.57
N ILE A 202 1.27 -11.80 -8.04
CA ILE A 202 2.68 -11.43 -7.78
C ILE A 202 3.56 -12.06 -8.85
N SER A 203 4.07 -11.24 -9.78
CA SER A 203 4.86 -11.67 -10.95
C SER A 203 6.28 -11.10 -10.93
N GLY A 204 7.21 -11.72 -11.67
CA GLY A 204 8.62 -11.35 -11.72
C GLY A 204 9.53 -12.58 -11.83
N GLU A 205 10.81 -12.40 -12.15
CA GLU A 205 11.77 -13.50 -12.28
C GLU A 205 12.08 -14.22 -10.95
N SER A 206 12.86 -15.30 -11.03
CA SER A 206 13.32 -16.03 -9.85
C SER A 206 14.32 -15.18 -9.05
N GLY A 207 14.18 -15.18 -7.73
CA GLY A 207 14.95 -14.29 -6.84
C GLY A 207 14.49 -12.82 -6.82
N ALA A 208 13.44 -12.43 -7.54
CA ALA A 208 12.90 -11.06 -7.52
C ALA A 208 12.11 -10.70 -6.24
N GLY A 209 11.97 -11.60 -5.28
CA GLY A 209 11.32 -11.34 -3.98
C GLY A 209 9.83 -11.73 -3.85
N LYS A 210 9.25 -12.42 -4.83
CA LYS A 210 7.81 -12.80 -4.86
C LYS A 210 7.29 -13.43 -3.56
N THR A 211 8.00 -14.43 -3.02
CA THR A 211 7.64 -15.13 -1.77
C THR A 211 7.68 -14.20 -0.55
N VAL A 212 8.60 -13.23 -0.55
CA VAL A 212 8.76 -12.24 0.52
C VAL A 212 7.62 -11.21 0.48
N ALA A 213 7.22 -10.76 -0.73
CA ALA A 213 6.04 -9.93 -0.91
C ALA A 213 4.76 -10.62 -0.38
N ALA A 214 4.56 -11.89 -0.72
CA ALA A 214 3.46 -12.69 -0.16
C ALA A 214 3.53 -12.78 1.37
N LYS A 215 4.73 -13.02 1.95
CA LYS A 215 4.95 -13.07 3.40
C LYS A 215 4.57 -11.77 4.12
N TYR A 216 4.81 -10.60 3.51
CA TYR A 216 4.39 -9.32 4.08
C TYR A 216 2.87 -9.11 4.04
N ILE A 217 2.18 -9.49 2.96
CA ILE A 217 0.71 -9.46 2.89
C ILE A 217 0.10 -10.38 3.96
N MET A 218 0.62 -11.61 4.09
CA MET A 218 0.19 -12.57 5.11
C MET A 218 0.39 -12.02 6.54
N ASN A 219 1.52 -11.37 6.82
CA ASN A 219 1.78 -10.79 8.13
C ASN A 219 0.83 -9.63 8.45
N TYR A 220 0.53 -8.78 7.47
CA TYR A 220 -0.43 -7.70 7.60
C TYR A 220 -1.85 -8.22 7.92
N ILE A 221 -2.35 -9.14 7.10
CA ILE A 221 -3.68 -9.75 7.27
C ILE A 221 -3.79 -10.46 8.63
N ALA A 222 -2.79 -11.24 9.04
CA ALA A 222 -2.81 -11.95 10.32
C ALA A 222 -2.85 -11.00 11.54
N ARG A 223 -2.20 -9.83 11.44
CA ARG A 223 -2.18 -8.80 12.49
C ARG A 223 -3.47 -7.98 12.56
N VAL A 224 -4.11 -7.70 11.43
CA VAL A 224 -5.36 -6.90 11.35
C VAL A 224 -6.62 -7.74 11.58
N SER A 225 -6.63 -9.02 11.21
CA SER A 225 -7.78 -9.94 11.42
C SER A 225 -7.91 -10.49 12.85
N GLY A 226 -7.15 -9.95 13.81
CA GLY A 226 -7.34 -10.19 15.25
C GLY A 226 -6.35 -11.17 15.91
N GLY A 227 -5.37 -11.72 15.19
CA GLY A 227 -4.14 -12.31 15.77
C GLY A 227 -4.28 -13.55 16.66
N GLY A 228 -5.49 -14.12 16.82
CA GLY A 228 -5.75 -15.30 17.63
C GLY A 228 -5.01 -16.55 17.13
N ASP A 229 -4.84 -17.56 17.97
CA ASP A 229 -3.87 -18.65 17.73
C ASP A 229 -4.20 -19.48 16.47
N ARG A 230 -5.47 -19.59 16.09
CA ARG A 230 -5.91 -20.20 14.82
C ARG A 230 -5.44 -19.42 13.59
N VAL A 231 -5.40 -18.08 13.67
CA VAL A 231 -4.88 -17.19 12.63
C VAL A 231 -3.36 -17.28 12.55
N ARG A 232 -2.69 -17.39 13.71
CA ARG A 232 -1.25 -17.58 13.80
C ARG A 232 -0.82 -18.92 13.18
N HIS A 233 -1.48 -20.01 13.58
CA HIS A 233 -1.27 -21.33 12.98
C HIS A 233 -1.54 -21.35 11.47
N LEU A 234 -2.59 -20.70 10.96
CA LEU A 234 -2.84 -20.61 9.51
C LEU A 234 -1.71 -19.85 8.78
N LYS A 235 -1.24 -18.72 9.35
CA LYS A 235 -0.08 -18.00 8.84
C LYS A 235 1.16 -18.90 8.83
N ASP A 236 1.42 -19.61 9.92
CA ASP A 236 2.64 -20.40 10.09
C ASP A 236 2.63 -21.62 9.15
N VAL A 237 1.50 -22.31 8.97
CA VAL A 237 1.33 -23.36 7.93
C VAL A 237 1.58 -22.80 6.52
N ILE A 238 1.01 -21.64 6.18
CA ILE A 238 1.18 -21.03 4.84
C ILE A 238 2.62 -20.58 4.59
N LEU A 239 3.34 -20.11 5.62
CA LEU A 239 4.72 -19.62 5.49
C LEU A 239 5.77 -20.72 5.61
N GLU A 240 5.65 -21.62 6.59
CA GLU A 240 6.58 -22.73 6.82
C GLU A 240 6.34 -23.88 5.83
N SER A 241 5.24 -23.87 5.04
CA SER A 241 5.12 -24.76 3.87
C SER A 241 6.20 -24.49 2.80
N ASN A 242 6.84 -23.32 2.77
CA ASN A 242 7.73 -22.98 1.66
C ASN A 242 8.98 -23.88 1.58
N PRO A 243 9.78 -24.12 2.64
CA PRO A 243 10.89 -25.09 2.58
C PRO A 243 10.48 -26.46 2.04
N LEU A 244 9.33 -27.00 2.49
CA LEU A 244 8.78 -28.26 1.98
C LEU A 244 8.47 -28.19 0.47
N LEU A 245 7.84 -27.11 -0.01
CA LEU A 245 7.56 -26.99 -1.44
C LEU A 245 8.83 -26.73 -2.27
N GLU A 246 9.82 -26.02 -1.73
CA GLU A 246 11.08 -25.74 -2.41
C GLU A 246 11.98 -26.98 -2.49
N ALA A 247 12.02 -27.81 -1.44
CA ALA A 247 12.71 -29.10 -1.43
C ALA A 247 12.23 -30.04 -2.57
N PHE A 248 10.91 -30.20 -2.71
CA PHE A 248 10.32 -31.13 -3.68
C PHE A 248 10.05 -30.50 -5.05
N GLY A 249 9.97 -29.17 -5.16
CA GLY A 249 9.50 -28.45 -6.35
C GLY A 249 10.51 -27.46 -6.98
N ASN A 250 11.65 -27.19 -6.33
CA ASN A 250 12.71 -26.35 -6.89
C ASN A 250 13.95 -27.20 -7.26
N ALA A 251 14.81 -26.67 -8.13
CA ALA A 251 16.09 -27.27 -8.49
C ALA A 251 17.13 -26.24 -8.94
N LYS A 252 18.42 -26.62 -8.95
CA LYS A 252 19.51 -25.86 -9.58
C LYS A 252 19.39 -25.92 -11.10
N SER A 253 19.17 -24.79 -11.74
CA SER A 253 19.34 -24.59 -13.18
C SER A 253 20.63 -23.82 -13.51
N VAL A 254 21.02 -23.79 -14.78
CA VAL A 254 22.20 -23.01 -15.25
C VAL A 254 22.13 -21.52 -14.87
N ARG A 255 20.92 -20.96 -14.77
CA ARG A 255 20.69 -19.52 -14.46
C ARG A 255 20.34 -19.24 -12.99
N ASN A 256 20.01 -20.25 -12.19
CA ASN A 256 19.60 -20.03 -10.79
C ASN A 256 19.75 -21.29 -9.91
N ASN A 257 20.44 -21.14 -8.79
CA ASN A 257 20.75 -22.23 -7.85
C ASN A 257 19.54 -22.82 -7.12
N ASN A 258 18.49 -22.04 -6.87
CA ASN A 258 17.23 -22.50 -6.25
C ASN A 258 16.06 -21.98 -7.11
N SER A 259 15.70 -22.73 -8.15
CA SER A 259 14.73 -22.31 -9.17
C SER A 259 13.40 -23.04 -9.03
N SER A 260 12.37 -22.30 -8.60
CA SER A 260 11.00 -22.82 -8.54
C SER A 260 10.53 -23.31 -9.90
N ARG A 261 10.18 -24.60 -9.97
CA ARG A 261 9.60 -25.21 -11.18
C ARG A 261 8.08 -25.27 -11.15
N PHE A 262 7.47 -24.73 -10.07
CA PHE A 262 6.02 -24.54 -9.87
C PHE A 262 5.66 -23.06 -9.54
N GLY A 263 4.38 -22.69 -9.63
CA GLY A 263 3.84 -21.36 -9.27
C GLY A 263 2.71 -21.40 -8.23
N LYS A 264 2.84 -20.69 -7.11
CA LYS A 264 1.96 -20.80 -5.92
C LYS A 264 0.70 -19.94 -5.98
N TYR A 265 -0.47 -20.54 -5.73
CA TYR A 265 -1.75 -19.89 -5.46
C TYR A 265 -2.21 -20.26 -4.05
N VAL A 266 -2.60 -19.25 -3.27
CA VAL A 266 -3.09 -19.43 -1.90
C VAL A 266 -4.44 -18.73 -1.79
N GLU A 267 -5.49 -19.53 -1.62
CA GLU A 267 -6.82 -19.09 -1.27
C GLU A 267 -6.91 -18.98 0.26
N ILE A 268 -7.49 -17.88 0.77
CA ILE A 268 -7.73 -17.69 2.20
C ILE A 268 -9.21 -17.36 2.37
N GLN A 269 -9.91 -18.17 3.15
CA GLN A 269 -11.35 -18.06 3.33
C GLN A 269 -11.63 -17.29 4.62
N PHE A 270 -12.42 -16.22 4.52
CA PHE A 270 -12.75 -15.33 5.64
C PHE A 270 -14.21 -15.50 6.05
N SER A 271 -14.45 -15.39 7.36
CA SER A 271 -15.80 -15.20 7.90
C SER A 271 -16.34 -13.80 7.55
N THR A 272 -17.65 -13.62 7.64
CA THR A 272 -18.31 -12.30 7.55
C THR A 272 -17.83 -11.30 8.61
N GLY A 273 -17.14 -11.76 9.66
CA GLY A 273 -16.48 -10.92 10.66
C GLY A 273 -15.01 -10.60 10.35
N GLY A 274 -14.48 -10.99 9.18
CA GLY A 274 -13.09 -10.72 8.76
C GLY A 274 -12.02 -11.63 9.35
N GLN A 275 -12.38 -12.56 10.23
CA GLN A 275 -11.44 -13.57 10.74
C GLN A 275 -11.26 -14.67 9.69
N PRO A 276 -10.03 -15.07 9.32
CA PRO A 276 -9.80 -16.20 8.42
C PRO A 276 -10.20 -17.51 9.11
N VAL A 277 -11.02 -18.30 8.42
CA VAL A 277 -11.58 -19.58 8.91
C VAL A 277 -10.88 -20.81 8.35
N GLY A 278 -10.20 -20.65 7.21
CA GLY A 278 -9.44 -21.68 6.52
C GLY A 278 -8.66 -21.12 5.34
N GLY A 279 -7.99 -22.01 4.60
CA GLY A 279 -7.28 -21.67 3.37
C GLY A 279 -6.95 -22.91 2.57
N LYS A 280 -6.66 -22.72 1.28
CA LYS A 280 -6.33 -23.79 0.34
C LYS A 280 -5.13 -23.37 -0.49
N ILE A 281 -4.17 -24.27 -0.63
CA ILE A 281 -2.98 -24.07 -1.47
C ILE A 281 -3.12 -24.93 -2.73
N SER A 282 -2.89 -24.32 -3.89
CA SER A 282 -2.75 -24.99 -5.19
C SER A 282 -1.44 -24.48 -5.81
N ASN A 283 -0.58 -25.32 -6.39
CA ASN A 283 0.68 -24.81 -6.96
C ASN A 283 1.08 -25.51 -8.27
N PHE A 284 1.47 -24.70 -9.23
CA PHE A 284 1.16 -24.96 -10.62
C PHE A 284 2.42 -25.30 -11.45
N LEU A 285 2.42 -26.48 -12.08
CA LEU A 285 3.40 -27.26 -12.85
C LEU A 285 4.47 -27.90 -11.98
N LEU A 286 4.82 -29.15 -12.28
CA LEU A 286 6.09 -29.76 -11.90
C LEU A 286 6.82 -30.20 -13.17
N GLU A 287 8.13 -29.96 -13.23
CA GLU A 287 8.98 -30.48 -14.31
C GLU A 287 9.28 -31.98 -14.08
N LYS A 288 8.29 -32.86 -14.29
CA LYS A 288 8.41 -34.32 -14.05
C LYS A 288 9.65 -34.93 -14.72
N SER A 289 10.08 -34.42 -15.87
CA SER A 289 11.27 -34.87 -16.59
C SER A 289 12.55 -34.79 -15.75
N ARG A 290 12.67 -33.80 -14.85
CA ARG A 290 13.83 -33.58 -13.98
C ARG A 290 14.09 -34.72 -12.97
N VAL A 291 13.11 -35.60 -12.75
CA VAL A 291 13.27 -36.82 -11.96
C VAL A 291 14.27 -37.77 -12.61
N VAL A 292 14.33 -37.84 -13.95
CA VAL A 292 15.10 -38.88 -14.67
C VAL A 292 16.08 -38.36 -15.74
N MET A 293 15.83 -37.19 -16.34
CA MET A 293 16.64 -36.60 -17.42
C MET A 293 17.10 -35.19 -17.04
N ARG A 294 18.37 -34.87 -17.29
CA ARG A 294 18.99 -33.58 -16.92
C ARG A 294 19.95 -33.06 -17.98
N SER A 295 19.96 -31.74 -18.16
CA SER A 295 21.03 -31.04 -18.88
C SER A 295 22.33 -31.05 -18.05
N ARG A 296 23.47 -30.94 -18.73
CA ARG A 296 24.79 -30.74 -18.07
C ARG A 296 24.72 -29.52 -17.13
N GLN A 297 25.42 -29.60 -15.99
CA GLN A 297 25.51 -28.56 -14.95
C GLN A 297 24.23 -28.28 -14.09
N GLU A 298 23.13 -29.03 -14.28
CA GLU A 298 21.89 -28.87 -13.47
C GLU A 298 21.71 -29.97 -12.39
N ARG A 299 20.98 -29.68 -11.30
CA ARG A 299 20.54 -30.70 -10.30
C ARG A 299 19.15 -31.24 -10.61
N SER A 300 18.82 -32.40 -10.06
CA SER A 300 17.43 -32.81 -9.87
C SER A 300 16.77 -31.96 -8.75
N PHE A 301 15.58 -32.32 -8.28
CA PHE A 301 14.93 -31.66 -7.14
C PHE A 301 15.79 -31.75 -5.87
N HIS A 302 15.75 -30.71 -5.05
CA HIS A 302 16.66 -30.59 -3.89
C HIS A 302 16.50 -31.74 -2.88
N ILE A 303 15.27 -32.24 -2.68
CA ILE A 303 14.96 -33.31 -1.73
C ILE A 303 15.82 -34.57 -1.91
N PHE A 304 16.19 -34.95 -3.14
CA PHE A 304 17.03 -36.12 -3.38
C PHE A 304 18.42 -35.98 -2.73
N TYR A 305 19.01 -34.78 -2.79
CA TYR A 305 20.33 -34.50 -2.23
C TYR A 305 20.26 -34.19 -0.74
N GLN A 306 19.21 -33.48 -0.31
CA GLN A 306 18.90 -33.23 1.09
C GLN A 306 18.74 -34.56 1.86
N LEU A 307 18.05 -35.55 1.28
CA LEU A 307 17.92 -36.89 1.86
C LEU A 307 19.27 -37.64 1.89
N CYS A 308 20.04 -37.62 0.80
CA CYS A 308 21.35 -38.29 0.73
C CYS A 308 22.46 -37.61 1.59
N ALA A 309 22.21 -36.43 2.17
CA ALA A 309 23.19 -35.69 2.97
C ALA A 309 22.73 -35.42 4.42
N GLY A 310 21.43 -35.39 4.67
CA GLY A 310 20.82 -35.02 5.96
C GLY A 310 20.11 -36.15 6.70
N ALA A 311 20.02 -37.36 6.13
CA ALA A 311 19.54 -38.54 6.84
C ALA A 311 20.43 -38.86 8.07
N ASP A 312 19.84 -39.44 9.11
CA ASP A 312 20.61 -40.10 10.17
C ASP A 312 20.96 -41.54 9.78
N SER A 313 21.94 -42.17 10.44
CA SER A 313 22.42 -43.49 10.04
C SER A 313 21.41 -44.63 10.21
N ARG A 314 20.29 -44.41 10.91
CA ARG A 314 19.16 -45.35 10.92
C ARG A 314 18.31 -45.14 9.67
N MET A 315 18.07 -43.91 9.25
CA MET A 315 17.41 -43.60 7.98
C MET A 315 18.26 -44.04 6.78
N GLU A 316 19.59 -43.91 6.84
CA GLU A 316 20.50 -44.43 5.81
C GLU A 316 20.33 -45.94 5.61
N GLU A 317 20.34 -46.72 6.69
CA GLU A 317 20.12 -48.18 6.66
C GLU A 317 18.69 -48.54 6.20
N GLN A 318 17.66 -47.90 6.77
CA GLN A 318 16.26 -48.22 6.48
C GLN A 318 15.79 -47.82 5.07
N LEU A 319 16.43 -46.82 4.45
CA LEU A 319 16.12 -46.33 3.11
C LEU A 319 17.15 -46.78 2.06
N GLY A 320 18.23 -47.45 2.46
CA GLY A 320 19.32 -47.87 1.58
C GLY A 320 20.01 -46.69 0.89
N LEU A 321 20.35 -45.64 1.65
CA LEU A 321 20.94 -44.42 1.11
C LEU A 321 22.45 -44.59 0.88
N ALA A 322 22.92 -44.04 -0.24
CA ALA A 322 24.31 -43.99 -0.65
C ALA A 322 24.67 -42.58 -1.14
N THR A 323 25.95 -42.31 -1.43
CA THR A 323 26.33 -40.99 -1.96
C THR A 323 25.69 -40.74 -3.34
N PRO A 324 25.36 -39.49 -3.70
CA PRO A 324 24.65 -39.16 -4.94
C PRO A 324 25.29 -39.63 -6.25
N GLU A 325 26.56 -40.01 -6.28
CA GLU A 325 27.19 -40.63 -7.47
C GLU A 325 26.61 -42.02 -7.79
N ASN A 326 26.12 -42.75 -6.78
CA ASN A 326 25.66 -44.15 -6.90
C ASN A 326 24.24 -44.32 -7.45
N TYR A 327 23.55 -43.21 -7.78
CA TYR A 327 22.20 -43.24 -8.35
C TYR A 327 22.19 -42.71 -9.77
N ALA A 328 21.72 -43.52 -10.72
CA ALA A 328 21.77 -43.22 -12.15
C ALA A 328 20.95 -41.99 -12.57
N TYR A 329 19.94 -41.58 -11.80
CA TYR A 329 19.24 -40.30 -11.99
C TYR A 329 20.00 -39.08 -11.42
N LEU A 330 20.90 -39.30 -10.44
CA LEU A 330 21.66 -38.24 -9.77
C LEU A 330 23.05 -38.00 -10.40
N SER A 331 23.67 -39.00 -11.02
CA SER A 331 25.02 -38.89 -11.58
C SER A 331 25.12 -38.21 -12.95
N GLN A 332 24.08 -38.30 -13.80
CA GLN A 332 24.08 -37.87 -15.21
C GLN A 332 24.67 -36.48 -15.54
N SER A 333 24.58 -35.48 -14.65
CA SER A 333 25.04 -34.11 -14.94
C SER A 333 26.41 -33.76 -14.36
N GLY A 334 26.99 -34.63 -13.52
CA GLY A 334 28.21 -34.36 -12.74
C GLY A 334 28.07 -33.27 -11.66
N THR A 335 26.85 -32.77 -11.38
CA THR A 335 26.61 -31.70 -10.40
C THR A 335 25.86 -32.22 -9.19
N TYR A 336 26.57 -32.32 -8.06
CA TYR A 336 26.06 -32.90 -6.80
C TYR A 336 25.77 -31.87 -5.72
N THR A 337 26.46 -30.71 -5.72
CA THR A 337 26.34 -29.65 -4.69
C THR A 337 25.87 -28.31 -5.28
N VAL A 338 25.55 -27.35 -4.41
CA VAL A 338 25.19 -25.98 -4.78
C VAL A 338 26.00 -24.97 -3.98
N GLU A 339 26.68 -24.07 -4.68
CA GLU A 339 27.37 -22.93 -4.07
C GLU A 339 26.38 -22.04 -3.31
N GLY A 340 26.61 -21.88 -2.00
CA GLY A 340 25.78 -21.09 -1.09
C GLY A 340 24.57 -21.82 -0.49
N THR A 341 24.49 -23.16 -0.59
CA THR A 341 23.43 -23.98 0.01
C THR A 341 24.03 -25.09 0.89
N ASN A 342 23.39 -25.37 2.03
CA ASN A 342 23.76 -26.45 2.93
C ASN A 342 22.63 -27.49 2.95
N ASP A 343 22.70 -28.51 2.09
CA ASP A 343 21.61 -29.49 1.92
C ASP A 343 21.25 -30.24 3.23
N ILE A 344 22.18 -30.33 4.21
CA ILE A 344 21.93 -30.91 5.55
C ILE A 344 20.97 -30.05 6.37
N GLN A 345 21.21 -28.73 6.42
CA GLN A 345 20.34 -27.79 7.13
C GLN A 345 18.99 -27.68 6.44
N GLU A 346 18.98 -27.62 5.11
CA GLU A 346 17.76 -27.54 4.30
C GLU A 346 16.88 -28.80 4.49
N PHE A 347 17.49 -29.98 4.71
CA PHE A 347 16.74 -31.19 5.09
C PHE A 347 16.07 -31.06 6.47
N GLN A 348 16.77 -30.54 7.48
CA GLN A 348 16.20 -30.30 8.81
C GLN A 348 15.04 -29.28 8.76
N GLU A 349 15.20 -28.20 7.98
CA GLU A 349 14.12 -27.23 7.75
C GLU A 349 12.94 -27.84 6.98
N THR A 350 13.19 -28.78 6.07
CA THR A 350 12.14 -29.55 5.36
C THR A 350 11.37 -30.49 6.27
N MET A 351 12.05 -31.25 7.16
CA MET A 351 11.39 -32.14 8.13
C MET A 351 10.59 -31.36 9.18
N LYS A 352 11.10 -30.20 9.61
CA LYS A 352 10.36 -29.23 10.42
C LYS A 352 9.11 -28.74 9.67
N ALA A 353 9.24 -28.37 8.40
CA ALA A 353 8.14 -27.90 7.58
C ALA A 353 7.03 -28.96 7.41
N MET A 354 7.37 -30.23 7.16
CA MET A 354 6.40 -31.34 7.14
C MET A 354 5.60 -31.42 8.45
N SER A 355 6.30 -31.33 9.58
CA SER A 355 5.70 -31.40 10.91
C SER A 355 4.79 -30.19 11.22
N VAL A 356 5.15 -28.98 10.77
CA VAL A 356 4.31 -27.77 10.93
C VAL A 356 3.09 -27.79 10.02
N VAL A 357 3.21 -28.35 8.80
CA VAL A 357 2.09 -28.56 7.87
C VAL A 357 1.10 -29.63 8.37
N GLY A 358 1.52 -30.47 9.33
CA GLY A 358 0.66 -31.43 10.01
C GLY A 358 0.78 -32.87 9.49
N LEU A 359 1.79 -33.19 8.67
CA LEU A 359 2.08 -34.55 8.24
C LEU A 359 2.55 -35.38 9.44
N SER A 360 1.90 -36.52 9.69
CA SER A 360 2.29 -37.46 10.75
C SER A 360 3.65 -38.08 10.47
N ALA A 361 4.34 -38.57 11.52
CA ALA A 361 5.64 -39.22 11.37
C ALA A 361 5.62 -40.41 10.38
N GLN A 362 4.48 -41.12 10.27
CA GLN A 362 4.30 -42.20 9.30
C GLN A 362 4.20 -41.67 7.87
N GLU A 363 3.47 -40.58 7.64
CA GLU A 363 3.40 -39.95 6.30
C GLU A 363 4.76 -39.37 5.89
N GLN A 364 5.49 -38.76 6.83
CA GLN A 364 6.87 -38.30 6.60
C GLN A 364 7.78 -39.47 6.19
N GLN A 365 7.72 -40.60 6.91
CA GLN A 365 8.47 -41.81 6.57
C GLN A 365 8.08 -42.35 5.18
N ASN A 366 6.77 -42.46 4.88
CA ASN A 366 6.27 -42.95 3.59
C ASN A 366 6.72 -42.06 2.41
N ILE A 367 6.76 -40.73 2.61
CA ILE A 367 7.26 -39.78 1.61
C ILE A 367 8.75 -40.00 1.34
N LEU A 368 9.57 -40.18 2.38
CA LEU A 368 11.01 -40.41 2.20
C LEU A 368 11.32 -41.82 1.64
N GLN A 369 10.49 -42.82 1.96
CA GLN A 369 10.52 -44.14 1.32
C GLN A 369 10.25 -44.04 -0.18
N LEU A 370 9.26 -43.23 -0.61
CA LEU A 370 9.02 -42.97 -2.03
C LEU A 370 10.18 -42.25 -2.72
N VAL A 371 10.76 -41.22 -2.07
CA VAL A 371 11.94 -40.52 -2.61
C VAL A 371 13.10 -41.49 -2.83
N SER A 372 13.40 -42.38 -1.87
CA SER A 372 14.45 -43.39 -2.03
C SER A 372 14.09 -44.47 -3.05
N ALA A 373 12.84 -44.96 -3.07
CA ALA A 373 12.38 -45.93 -4.05
C ALA A 373 12.57 -45.43 -5.49
N ILE A 374 12.34 -44.13 -5.73
CA ILE A 374 12.55 -43.49 -7.04
C ILE A 374 14.04 -43.44 -7.41
N LEU A 375 14.96 -43.25 -6.44
CA LEU A 375 16.40 -43.32 -6.67
C LEU A 375 16.84 -44.76 -7.03
N HIS A 376 16.38 -45.76 -6.27
CA HIS A 376 16.69 -47.17 -6.52
C HIS A 376 16.09 -47.69 -7.83
N LEU A 377 14.85 -47.29 -8.18
CA LEU A 377 14.24 -47.61 -9.48
C LEU A 377 15.13 -47.17 -10.65
N GLY A 378 15.84 -46.04 -10.54
CA GLY A 378 16.74 -45.55 -11.59
C GLY A 378 17.96 -46.44 -11.85
N ASN A 379 18.38 -47.23 -10.85
CA ASN A 379 19.51 -48.15 -10.97
C ASN A 379 19.16 -49.48 -11.67
N ILE A 380 17.86 -49.74 -11.91
CA ILE A 380 17.43 -50.89 -12.73
C ILE A 380 17.89 -50.65 -14.18
N SER A 381 18.77 -51.53 -14.66
CA SER A 381 19.26 -51.56 -16.04
C SER A 381 18.71 -52.78 -16.79
N PHE A 382 18.50 -52.61 -18.09
CA PHE A 382 17.98 -53.65 -18.97
C PHE A 382 19.01 -54.04 -20.04
N ALA A 383 18.99 -55.30 -20.45
CA ALA A 383 19.83 -55.85 -21.50
C ALA A 383 18.98 -56.68 -22.47
N GLU A 384 19.41 -56.78 -23.72
CA GLU A 384 18.74 -57.62 -24.72
C GLU A 384 18.95 -59.11 -24.40
N ASP A 385 17.88 -59.88 -24.42
CA ASP A 385 17.92 -61.33 -24.29
C ASP A 385 18.26 -62.02 -25.62
N ARG A 386 18.27 -63.36 -25.63
CA ARG A 386 18.53 -64.17 -26.84
C ARG A 386 17.42 -64.10 -27.90
N SER A 387 16.42 -63.24 -27.72
CA SER A 387 15.28 -63.03 -28.61
C SER A 387 15.02 -61.54 -28.85
N ASN A 388 15.99 -60.68 -28.53
CA ASN A 388 15.99 -59.22 -28.69
C ASN A 388 14.91 -58.50 -27.84
N PHE A 389 14.45 -59.12 -26.76
CA PHE A 389 13.53 -58.50 -25.79
C PHE A 389 14.29 -57.98 -24.55
N ALA A 390 13.65 -57.09 -23.80
CA ALA A 390 14.20 -56.56 -22.56
C ALA A 390 14.21 -57.62 -21.46
N SER A 391 15.41 -57.95 -20.98
CA SER A 391 15.64 -58.60 -19.70
C SER A 391 16.19 -57.59 -18.69
N VAL A 392 15.94 -57.79 -17.40
CA VAL A 392 16.64 -57.04 -16.33
C VAL A 392 18.06 -57.60 -16.23
N HIS A 393 19.07 -56.72 -16.27
CA HIS A 393 20.49 -57.12 -16.31
C HIS A 393 20.94 -57.83 -15.01
N ASP A 394 20.42 -57.39 -13.87
CA ASP A 394 20.71 -57.95 -12.55
C ASP A 394 19.49 -57.76 -11.65
N ASP A 395 18.83 -58.87 -11.29
CA ASP A 395 17.56 -58.85 -10.57
C ASP A 395 17.68 -58.27 -9.15
N ARG A 396 18.89 -58.19 -8.57
CA ARG A 396 19.12 -57.64 -7.22
C ARG A 396 18.75 -56.16 -7.10
N TYR A 397 18.74 -55.42 -8.21
CA TYR A 397 18.26 -54.03 -8.24
C TYR A 397 16.74 -53.89 -8.20
N LEU A 398 15.99 -55.00 -8.24
CA LEU A 398 14.53 -55.02 -8.06
C LEU A 398 14.14 -55.13 -6.58
N ASP A 399 14.95 -55.81 -5.76
CA ASP A 399 14.62 -56.13 -4.36
C ASP A 399 14.40 -54.87 -3.52
N PHE A 400 15.32 -53.89 -3.61
CA PHE A 400 15.25 -52.67 -2.82
C PHE A 400 14.06 -51.74 -3.17
N PRO A 401 13.79 -51.41 -4.45
CA PRO A 401 12.59 -50.64 -4.79
C PRO A 401 11.29 -51.43 -4.58
N ALA A 402 11.29 -52.76 -4.71
CA ALA A 402 10.12 -53.58 -4.39
C ALA A 402 9.81 -53.58 -2.87
N PHE A 403 10.86 -53.66 -2.03
CA PHE A 403 10.75 -53.54 -0.58
C PHE A 403 10.20 -52.16 -0.16
N LEU A 404 10.79 -51.06 -0.65
CA LEU A 404 10.37 -49.70 -0.31
C LEU A 404 8.97 -49.33 -0.80
N LEU A 405 8.48 -49.97 -1.88
CA LEU A 405 7.11 -49.81 -2.38
C LEU A 405 6.13 -50.86 -1.83
N GLU A 406 6.60 -51.81 -1.01
CA GLU A 406 5.86 -52.97 -0.50
C GLU A 406 5.10 -53.77 -1.58
N ILE A 407 5.73 -53.97 -2.74
CA ILE A 407 5.24 -54.77 -3.88
C ILE A 407 6.04 -56.06 -4.04
N ASP A 408 5.54 -56.98 -4.88
CA ASP A 408 6.27 -58.18 -5.30
C ASP A 408 7.35 -57.83 -6.36
N PRO A 409 8.63 -58.18 -6.17
CA PRO A 409 9.68 -57.94 -7.17
C PRO A 409 9.46 -58.71 -8.49
N VAL A 410 8.77 -59.87 -8.48
CA VAL A 410 8.47 -60.63 -9.71
C VAL A 410 7.41 -59.90 -10.54
N ALA A 411 6.36 -59.39 -9.90
CA ALA A 411 5.38 -58.50 -10.53
C ALA A 411 6.02 -57.21 -11.04
N LEU A 412 6.92 -56.58 -10.28
CA LEU A 412 7.68 -55.41 -10.73
C LEU A 412 8.48 -55.73 -12.01
N LYS A 413 9.24 -56.82 -12.03
CA LYS A 413 9.98 -57.29 -13.21
C LYS A 413 9.05 -57.47 -14.42
N SER A 414 7.98 -58.24 -14.25
CA SER A 414 7.02 -58.56 -15.33
C SER A 414 6.31 -57.34 -15.92
N LYS A 415 6.13 -56.26 -15.14
CA LYS A 415 5.47 -55.01 -15.57
C LYS A 415 6.45 -53.98 -16.15
N LEU A 416 7.75 -54.14 -15.88
CA LEU A 416 8.80 -53.34 -16.50
C LEU A 416 9.25 -53.92 -17.85
N THR A 417 9.28 -55.25 -18.02
CA THR A 417 9.72 -55.91 -19.26
C THR A 417 8.59 -56.39 -20.18
N GLY A 418 7.32 -56.26 -19.78
CA GLY A 418 6.17 -56.71 -20.56
C GLY A 418 4.89 -55.94 -20.25
N ARG A 419 3.90 -56.04 -21.16
CA ARG A 419 2.55 -55.46 -21.02
C ARG A 419 1.47 -56.47 -21.36
N ILE A 420 0.29 -56.30 -20.79
CA ILE A 420 -0.89 -57.13 -21.07
C ILE A 420 -1.89 -56.30 -21.88
N PHE A 421 -2.18 -56.71 -23.11
CA PHE A 421 -3.18 -56.10 -23.96
C PHE A 421 -4.48 -56.92 -23.93
N GLU A 422 -5.57 -56.31 -23.47
CA GLU A 422 -6.92 -56.85 -23.61
C GLU A 422 -7.48 -56.51 -24.99
N SER A 423 -7.55 -57.51 -25.87
CA SER A 423 -8.34 -57.45 -27.10
C SER A 423 -9.78 -57.91 -26.83
N HIS A 424 -10.70 -57.73 -27.79
CA HIS A 424 -12.12 -58.05 -27.64
C HIS A 424 -12.45 -59.54 -27.42
N ARG A 425 -11.43 -60.42 -27.35
CA ARG A 425 -11.57 -61.88 -27.11
C ARG A 425 -10.49 -62.50 -26.23
N GLU A 426 -9.29 -61.92 -26.14
CA GLU A 426 -8.12 -62.54 -25.49
C GLU A 426 -7.22 -61.51 -24.79
N LYS A 427 -6.51 -61.95 -23.74
CA LYS A 427 -5.40 -61.23 -23.08
C LYS A 427 -4.09 -61.65 -23.74
N VAL A 428 -3.40 -60.72 -24.40
CA VAL A 428 -2.12 -60.97 -25.07
C VAL A 428 -0.99 -60.33 -24.26
N ASN A 429 -0.03 -61.15 -23.83
CA ASN A 429 1.20 -60.66 -23.20
C ASN A 429 2.21 -60.27 -24.30
N MET A 430 2.68 -59.03 -24.28
CA MET A 430 3.69 -58.50 -25.20
C MET A 430 4.96 -58.15 -24.41
N THR A 431 6.07 -58.82 -24.71
CA THR A 431 7.40 -58.46 -24.21
C THR A 431 7.87 -57.14 -24.84
N LEU A 432 8.51 -56.27 -24.06
CA LEU A 432 9.02 -54.98 -24.51
C LEU A 432 10.46 -55.08 -25.01
N ASN A 433 10.92 -54.12 -25.82
CA ASN A 433 12.34 -53.93 -26.11
C ASN A 433 13.03 -53.10 -25.00
N VAL A 434 14.36 -53.00 -25.02
CA VAL A 434 15.15 -52.32 -23.96
C VAL A 434 14.76 -50.85 -23.80
N GLU A 435 14.52 -50.13 -24.89
CA GLU A 435 14.09 -48.72 -24.87
C GLU A 435 12.69 -48.56 -24.21
N GLN A 436 11.74 -49.42 -24.57
CA GLN A 436 10.39 -49.44 -24.00
C GLN A 436 10.39 -49.82 -22.51
N ALA A 437 11.30 -50.71 -22.08
CA ALA A 437 11.47 -51.07 -20.67
C ALA A 437 12.09 -49.91 -19.86
N CYS A 438 13.11 -49.23 -20.40
CA CYS A 438 13.63 -47.97 -19.86
C CYS A 438 12.52 -46.91 -19.76
N TYR A 439 11.69 -46.75 -20.79
CA TYR A 439 10.54 -45.83 -20.73
C TYR A 439 9.52 -46.25 -19.65
N SER A 440 9.27 -47.55 -19.46
CA SER A 440 8.36 -48.06 -18.42
C SER A 440 8.87 -47.73 -17.01
N ARG A 441 10.15 -47.98 -16.74
CA ARG A 441 10.86 -47.62 -15.49
C ARG A 441 10.80 -46.11 -15.22
N ASP A 442 11.11 -45.31 -16.24
CA ASP A 442 11.10 -43.86 -16.14
C ASP A 442 9.68 -43.28 -15.97
N ALA A 443 8.67 -43.90 -16.58
CA ALA A 443 7.26 -43.54 -16.41
C ALA A 443 6.78 -43.88 -14.99
N LEU A 444 7.19 -45.02 -14.42
CA LEU A 444 6.95 -45.38 -13.02
C LEU A 444 7.56 -44.34 -12.07
N ALA A 445 8.84 -43.99 -12.26
CA ALA A 445 9.54 -42.98 -11.46
C ALA A 445 8.89 -41.58 -11.56
N LYS A 446 8.58 -41.11 -12.79
CA LYS A 446 7.87 -39.84 -13.03
C LYS A 446 6.48 -39.84 -12.39
N GLY A 447 5.75 -40.95 -12.48
CA GLY A 447 4.40 -41.09 -11.93
C GLY A 447 4.39 -41.10 -10.41
N LEU A 448 5.26 -41.87 -9.77
CA LEU A 448 5.43 -41.86 -8.31
C LEU A 448 5.81 -40.47 -7.79
N TYR A 449 6.81 -39.83 -8.39
CA TYR A 449 7.20 -38.47 -7.98
C TYR A 449 6.08 -37.46 -8.25
N SER A 450 5.38 -37.56 -9.39
CA SER A 450 4.22 -36.71 -9.68
C SER A 450 3.15 -36.90 -8.64
N ARG A 451 2.71 -38.13 -8.31
CA ARG A 451 1.62 -38.36 -7.36
C ARG A 451 1.98 -37.96 -5.93
N MET A 452 3.21 -38.24 -5.51
CA MET A 452 3.74 -37.74 -4.24
C MET A 452 3.77 -36.21 -4.21
N PHE A 453 4.15 -35.55 -5.31
CA PHE A 453 4.08 -34.09 -5.42
C PHE A 453 2.66 -33.57 -5.59
N ASP A 454 1.73 -34.29 -6.23
CA ASP A 454 0.33 -33.93 -6.45
C ASP A 454 -0.48 -34.04 -5.14
N PHE A 455 -0.07 -34.94 -4.24
CA PHE A 455 -0.46 -35.01 -2.83
C PHE A 455 0.00 -33.77 -2.03
N LEU A 456 1.03 -33.06 -2.50
CA LEU A 456 1.50 -31.79 -1.95
C LEU A 456 0.98 -30.55 -2.74
N VAL A 457 0.79 -30.61 -4.09
CA VAL A 457 0.88 -29.48 -5.04
C VAL A 457 0.35 -29.75 -6.50
N GLN A 458 -0.54 -28.93 -7.13
CA GLN A 458 -1.01 -29.08 -8.56
C GLN A 458 -1.41 -27.77 -9.35
N PHE A 459 -1.28 -27.56 -10.70
CA PHE A 459 -0.35 -28.11 -11.74
C PHE A 459 -0.12 -27.33 -13.15
N CYS A 460 -0.10 -25.98 -13.34
CA CYS A 460 0.52 -25.35 -14.58
C CYS A 460 1.21 -23.91 -14.59
N ILE A 461 2.46 -23.71 -15.11
CA ILE A 461 3.13 -22.36 -15.27
C ILE A 461 2.99 -21.69 -16.66
N ASN A 462 3.79 -22.02 -17.69
CA ASN A 462 4.12 -21.01 -18.74
C ASN A 462 2.90 -20.51 -19.54
N PHE A 463 1.99 -21.42 -19.90
CA PHE A 463 0.70 -21.07 -20.50
C PHE A 463 -0.18 -20.25 -19.53
N VAL A 464 -0.10 -20.52 -18.22
CA VAL A 464 -0.74 -19.72 -17.17
C VAL A 464 -0.12 -18.32 -17.05
N ASN A 465 1.18 -18.11 -17.28
CA ASN A 465 1.74 -16.75 -17.33
C ASN A 465 1.15 -15.91 -18.49
N GLU A 466 0.95 -16.53 -19.65
CA GLU A 466 0.25 -15.92 -20.79
C GLU A 466 -1.21 -15.61 -20.43
N LYS A 467 -1.92 -16.55 -19.78
CA LYS A 467 -3.29 -16.35 -19.30
C LYS A 467 -3.43 -15.31 -18.19
N LEU A 468 -2.48 -15.22 -17.25
CA LEU A 468 -2.46 -14.19 -16.21
C LEU A 468 -2.26 -12.80 -16.82
N GLN A 469 -1.44 -12.68 -17.86
CA GLN A 469 -1.30 -11.43 -18.61
C GLN A 469 -2.53 -11.12 -19.46
N GLN A 470 -3.21 -12.12 -20.02
CA GLN A 470 -4.52 -11.95 -20.67
C GLN A 470 -5.58 -11.42 -19.69
N ILE A 471 -5.68 -12.00 -18.49
CA ILE A 471 -6.57 -11.51 -17.41
C ILE A 471 -6.19 -10.07 -17.03
N PHE A 472 -4.91 -9.75 -16.91
CA PHE A 472 -4.47 -8.38 -16.67
C PHE A 472 -4.96 -7.43 -17.77
N ILE A 473 -4.80 -7.80 -19.04
CA ILE A 473 -5.26 -7.02 -20.19
C ILE A 473 -6.79 -6.83 -20.17
N GLU A 474 -7.55 -7.90 -19.93
CA GLU A 474 -9.02 -7.84 -19.96
C GLU A 474 -9.60 -7.09 -18.74
N LEU A 475 -9.22 -7.46 -17.52
CA LEU A 475 -9.75 -6.83 -16.30
C LEU A 475 -9.21 -5.41 -16.05
N THR A 476 -8.07 -5.03 -16.63
CA THR A 476 -7.46 -3.71 -16.42
C THR A 476 -7.69 -2.74 -17.58
N LEU A 477 -7.64 -3.21 -18.83
CA LEU A 477 -7.72 -2.35 -20.02
C LEU A 477 -9.14 -2.33 -20.59
N LYS A 478 -9.66 -3.52 -20.96
CA LYS A 478 -10.97 -3.66 -21.60
C LYS A 478 -12.09 -3.17 -20.68
N ALA A 479 -12.10 -3.59 -19.42
CA ALA A 479 -13.08 -3.14 -18.43
C ALA A 479 -13.05 -1.60 -18.17
N GLU A 480 -11.89 -0.96 -18.33
CA GLU A 480 -11.74 0.49 -18.18
C GLU A 480 -12.24 1.26 -19.41
N GLN A 481 -11.97 0.74 -20.61
CA GLN A 481 -12.54 1.25 -21.86
C GLN A 481 -14.07 1.06 -21.90
N GLU A 482 -14.57 -0.09 -21.44
CA GLU A 482 -16.00 -0.36 -21.28
C GLU A 482 -16.66 0.60 -20.28
N GLU A 483 -16.02 0.95 -19.15
CA GLU A 483 -16.53 1.99 -18.25
C GLU A 483 -16.64 3.35 -18.94
N TYR A 484 -15.63 3.77 -19.72
CA TYR A 484 -15.67 5.04 -20.45
C TYR A 484 -16.79 5.09 -21.50
N VAL A 485 -17.05 3.97 -22.19
CA VAL A 485 -18.19 3.82 -23.12
C VAL A 485 -19.53 3.83 -22.35
N GLN A 486 -19.64 3.09 -21.24
CA GLN A 486 -20.85 3.06 -20.41
C GLN A 486 -21.18 4.45 -19.83
N GLU A 487 -20.19 5.19 -19.35
CA GLU A 487 -20.34 6.54 -18.79
C GLU A 487 -20.44 7.65 -19.86
N GLY A 488 -20.18 7.34 -21.14
CA GLY A 488 -20.30 8.30 -22.25
C GLY A 488 -19.19 9.36 -22.30
N ILE A 489 -18.00 9.02 -21.81
CA ILE A 489 -16.83 9.89 -21.72
C ILE A 489 -16.16 10.04 -23.11
N LYS A 490 -15.53 11.18 -23.38
CA LYS A 490 -14.63 11.32 -24.55
C LYS A 490 -13.25 10.79 -24.18
N TRP A 491 -12.94 9.60 -24.67
CA TRP A 491 -11.65 8.92 -24.52
C TRP A 491 -11.08 8.56 -25.89
N THR A 492 -9.76 8.44 -26.01
CA THR A 492 -9.09 7.95 -27.22
C THR A 492 -8.84 6.45 -27.08
N PRO A 493 -9.22 5.61 -28.06
CA PRO A 493 -8.76 4.23 -28.14
C PRO A 493 -7.24 4.14 -28.02
N ILE A 494 -6.79 3.27 -27.12
CA ILE A 494 -5.37 2.99 -26.88
C ILE A 494 -5.13 1.60 -27.44
N ASP A 495 -4.40 1.51 -28.54
CA ASP A 495 -3.98 0.23 -29.10
C ASP A 495 -3.02 -0.44 -28.11
N TYR A 496 -3.37 -1.65 -27.69
CA TYR A 496 -2.55 -2.51 -26.84
C TYR A 496 -2.32 -3.84 -27.52
N PHE A 497 -1.18 -4.49 -27.22
CA PHE A 497 -0.92 -5.83 -27.71
C PHE A 497 -1.86 -6.83 -27.02
N ASN A 498 -2.87 -7.30 -27.75
CA ASN A 498 -3.79 -8.32 -27.25
C ASN A 498 -3.18 -9.73 -27.41
N ASN A 499 -2.64 -10.26 -26.31
CA ASN A 499 -1.98 -11.56 -26.30
C ASN A 499 -2.94 -12.76 -26.43
N GLN A 500 -4.25 -12.55 -26.52
CA GLN A 500 -5.23 -13.59 -26.90
C GLN A 500 -4.84 -14.30 -28.20
N ILE A 501 -4.22 -13.60 -29.15
CA ILE A 501 -3.73 -14.19 -30.42
C ILE A 501 -2.66 -15.27 -30.15
N VAL A 502 -1.81 -15.09 -29.14
CA VAL A 502 -0.80 -16.08 -28.71
C VAL A 502 -1.46 -17.21 -27.90
N CYS A 503 -2.48 -16.91 -27.10
CA CYS A 503 -3.29 -17.95 -26.44
C CYS A 503 -3.97 -18.85 -27.47
N GLU A 504 -4.62 -18.28 -28.49
CA GLU A 504 -5.31 -19.01 -29.56
C GLU A 504 -4.35 -19.83 -30.43
N LEU A 505 -3.16 -19.30 -30.75
CA LEU A 505 -2.08 -20.07 -31.39
C LEU A 505 -1.73 -21.34 -30.61
N ILE A 506 -1.71 -21.28 -29.27
CA ILE A 506 -1.35 -22.41 -28.41
C ILE A 506 -2.54 -23.37 -28.21
N GLU A 507 -3.72 -22.84 -27.88
CA GLU A 507 -4.85 -23.62 -27.36
C GLU A 507 -6.01 -23.84 -28.34
N GLY A 508 -5.95 -23.24 -29.54
CA GLY A 508 -7.02 -23.18 -30.52
C GLY A 508 -7.56 -24.54 -30.96
N ARG A 509 -8.88 -24.61 -31.18
CA ARG A 509 -9.55 -25.81 -31.73
C ARG A 509 -9.95 -25.66 -33.20
N ARG A 510 -10.26 -24.44 -33.63
CA ARG A 510 -10.61 -24.05 -35.01
C ARG A 510 -10.18 -22.58 -35.23
N PRO A 511 -9.07 -22.29 -35.92
CA PRO A 511 -8.05 -23.23 -36.41
C PRO A 511 -7.38 -24.03 -35.27
N PRO A 512 -6.77 -25.20 -35.57
CA PRO A 512 -6.08 -26.00 -34.57
C PRO A 512 -4.75 -25.32 -34.15
N GLY A 513 -4.61 -25.05 -32.86
CA GLY A 513 -3.38 -24.53 -32.26
C GLY A 513 -2.34 -25.61 -31.96
N VAL A 514 -1.18 -25.19 -31.46
CA VAL A 514 -0.01 -26.05 -31.17
C VAL A 514 -0.40 -27.28 -30.34
N LEU A 515 -1.19 -27.13 -29.28
CA LEU A 515 -1.61 -28.25 -28.43
C LEU A 515 -2.58 -29.22 -29.14
N ALA A 516 -3.42 -28.73 -30.06
CA ALA A 516 -4.35 -29.57 -30.81
C ALA A 516 -3.63 -30.39 -31.89
N ILE A 517 -2.65 -29.80 -32.56
CA ILE A 517 -1.77 -30.48 -33.52
C ILE A 517 -0.91 -31.53 -32.80
N LEU A 518 -0.40 -31.19 -31.61
CA LEU A 518 0.38 -32.10 -30.77
C LEU A 518 -0.43 -33.31 -30.28
N ASP A 519 -1.66 -33.09 -29.79
CA ASP A 519 -2.56 -34.17 -29.38
C ASP A 519 -2.97 -35.09 -30.56
N ASP A 520 -3.07 -34.56 -31.78
CA ASP A 520 -3.30 -35.35 -33.01
C ASP A 520 -2.09 -36.25 -33.36
N VAL A 521 -0.89 -35.69 -33.47
CA VAL A 521 0.34 -36.45 -33.80
C VAL A 521 0.61 -37.56 -32.77
N CYS A 522 0.41 -37.24 -31.49
CA CYS A 522 0.55 -38.21 -30.40
C CYS A 522 -0.39 -39.40 -30.54
N ALA A 523 -1.56 -39.21 -31.17
CA ALA A 523 -2.59 -40.23 -31.41
C ALA A 523 -2.48 -40.93 -32.77
N THR A 524 -1.86 -40.33 -33.80
CA THR A 524 -1.66 -41.01 -35.09
C THR A 524 -0.51 -42.02 -35.08
N LEU A 525 0.53 -41.79 -34.27
CA LEU A 525 1.77 -42.59 -34.28
C LEU A 525 1.89 -43.53 -33.07
N HIS A 526 0.84 -44.31 -32.80
CA HIS A 526 0.71 -45.13 -31.58
C HIS A 526 1.76 -46.26 -31.35
N ALA A 527 2.66 -46.54 -32.30
CA ALA A 527 3.56 -47.70 -32.24
C ALA A 527 5.04 -47.44 -32.61
N VAL A 528 5.41 -46.22 -33.01
CA VAL A 528 6.79 -45.87 -33.43
C VAL A 528 7.17 -44.51 -32.86
N SER A 529 8.34 -44.42 -32.23
CA SER A 529 8.91 -43.17 -31.69
C SER A 529 9.72 -42.41 -32.75
N GLU A 530 10.45 -43.13 -33.60
CA GLU A 530 11.18 -42.53 -34.72
C GLU A 530 10.26 -41.69 -35.62
N GLY A 531 10.67 -40.46 -35.89
CA GLY A 531 9.97 -39.55 -36.79
C GLY A 531 8.74 -38.82 -36.21
N ALA A 532 8.25 -39.16 -35.02
CA ALA A 532 7.03 -38.54 -34.47
C ALA A 532 7.18 -37.02 -34.24
N ASP A 533 8.32 -36.58 -33.71
CA ASP A 533 8.61 -35.15 -33.54
C ASP A 533 8.87 -34.44 -34.89
N ASN A 534 9.24 -35.17 -35.94
CA ASN A 534 9.37 -34.63 -37.30
C ASN A 534 8.00 -34.45 -37.98
N ASP A 535 7.06 -35.39 -37.82
CA ASP A 535 5.65 -35.20 -38.24
C ASP A 535 5.00 -34.05 -37.48
N LEU A 536 5.23 -33.95 -36.16
CA LEU A 536 4.81 -32.80 -35.35
C LEU A 536 5.32 -31.49 -35.94
N LYS A 537 6.61 -31.39 -36.21
CA LYS A 537 7.21 -30.20 -36.82
C LYS A 537 6.61 -29.90 -38.19
N GLN A 538 6.38 -30.92 -39.02
CA GLN A 538 5.78 -30.76 -40.35
C GLN A 538 4.33 -30.27 -40.25
N LYS A 539 3.48 -30.90 -39.44
CA LYS A 539 2.09 -30.46 -39.22
C LYS A 539 2.01 -29.08 -38.56
N LEU A 540 2.93 -28.71 -37.67
CA LEU A 540 3.02 -27.35 -37.14
C LEU A 540 3.35 -26.33 -38.24
N CYS A 541 4.33 -26.60 -39.11
CA CYS A 541 4.61 -25.77 -40.27
C CYS A 541 3.39 -25.67 -41.22
N SER A 542 2.64 -26.77 -41.43
CA SER A 542 1.45 -26.77 -42.28
C SER A 542 0.23 -26.05 -41.66
N GLY A 543 0.03 -26.17 -40.35
CA GLY A 543 -1.16 -25.68 -39.66
C GLY A 543 -1.04 -24.28 -39.05
N VAL A 544 0.15 -23.91 -38.56
CA VAL A 544 0.41 -22.61 -37.91
C VAL A 544 1.63 -21.86 -38.48
N GLY A 545 2.32 -22.41 -39.49
CA GLY A 545 3.54 -21.81 -40.07
C GLY A 545 3.36 -20.45 -40.75
N SER A 546 2.13 -20.03 -41.06
CA SER A 546 1.79 -18.71 -41.60
C SER A 546 1.47 -17.66 -40.51
N HIS A 547 1.48 -18.04 -39.23
CA HIS A 547 1.06 -17.18 -38.13
C HIS A 547 2.19 -16.26 -37.64
N GLN A 548 1.92 -14.96 -37.52
CA GLN A 548 2.91 -13.92 -37.16
C GLN A 548 3.67 -14.19 -35.83
N HIS A 549 3.08 -14.97 -34.93
CA HIS A 549 3.69 -15.34 -33.64
C HIS A 549 4.39 -16.72 -33.64
N PHE A 550 4.61 -17.33 -34.80
CA PHE A 550 5.28 -18.62 -34.96
C PHE A 550 6.42 -18.55 -35.99
N GLU A 551 7.57 -19.16 -35.68
CA GLU A 551 8.76 -19.18 -36.55
C GLU A 551 9.44 -20.57 -36.46
N SER A 552 9.65 -21.24 -37.58
CA SER A 552 10.22 -22.60 -37.62
C SER A 552 11.71 -22.59 -37.98
N TRP A 553 12.52 -23.41 -37.32
CA TRP A 553 13.98 -23.47 -37.51
C TRP A 553 14.49 -24.92 -37.55
N LYS A 554 15.80 -25.19 -37.38
CA LYS A 554 16.39 -26.51 -37.68
C LYS A 554 15.94 -27.65 -36.74
N SER A 555 16.18 -27.57 -35.42
CA SER A 555 15.72 -28.58 -34.45
C SER A 555 14.46 -28.19 -33.67
N GLY A 556 13.83 -27.06 -34.01
CA GLY A 556 12.77 -26.46 -33.21
C GLY A 556 11.79 -25.56 -33.95
N PHE A 557 10.90 -24.98 -33.16
CA PHE A 557 10.08 -23.81 -33.50
C PHE A 557 10.28 -22.71 -32.46
N THR A 558 9.73 -21.53 -32.69
CA THR A 558 9.80 -20.36 -31.81
C THR A 558 8.44 -19.72 -31.75
N ILE A 559 7.98 -19.37 -30.55
CA ILE A 559 6.74 -18.61 -30.32
C ILE A 559 7.09 -17.20 -29.85
N HIS A 560 6.42 -16.21 -30.43
CA HIS A 560 6.55 -14.80 -30.04
C HIS A 560 5.54 -14.48 -28.93
N HIS A 561 5.91 -14.78 -27.68
CA HIS A 561 5.12 -14.47 -26.49
C HIS A 561 5.10 -12.97 -26.18
N TYR A 562 4.17 -12.52 -25.32
CA TYR A 562 4.16 -11.12 -24.87
C TYR A 562 5.49 -10.68 -24.20
N ALA A 563 6.18 -11.63 -23.58
CA ALA A 563 7.45 -11.45 -22.87
C ALA A 563 8.70 -11.58 -23.79
N GLY A 564 8.53 -11.81 -25.09
CA GLY A 564 9.61 -11.99 -26.06
C GLY A 564 9.58 -13.32 -26.83
N LYS A 565 10.59 -13.55 -27.68
CA LYS A 565 10.74 -14.80 -28.42
C LYS A 565 11.18 -15.94 -27.49
N VAL A 566 10.48 -17.09 -27.54
CA VAL A 566 10.89 -18.32 -26.86
C VAL A 566 11.02 -19.44 -27.90
N SER A 567 12.23 -19.99 -28.01
CA SER A 567 12.52 -21.14 -28.88
C SER A 567 12.33 -22.46 -28.14
N TYR A 568 11.65 -23.39 -28.79
CA TYR A 568 11.29 -24.72 -28.33
C TYR A 568 11.94 -25.75 -29.26
N GLU A 569 12.69 -26.69 -28.68
CA GLU A 569 13.24 -27.84 -29.39
C GLU A 569 12.18 -28.95 -29.49
N VAL A 570 12.03 -29.58 -30.65
CA VAL A 570 10.95 -30.57 -30.88
C VAL A 570 11.34 -31.97 -30.35
N GLU A 571 12.60 -32.22 -30.01
CA GLU A 571 13.07 -33.54 -29.60
C GLU A 571 12.43 -34.03 -28.29
N GLY A 572 11.72 -35.16 -28.36
CA GLY A 572 10.94 -35.77 -27.29
C GLY A 572 9.66 -35.01 -26.94
N PHE A 573 9.16 -34.11 -27.79
CA PHE A 573 8.01 -33.26 -27.47
C PHE A 573 6.69 -34.05 -27.51
N CYS A 574 6.55 -34.98 -28.47
CA CYS A 574 5.44 -35.94 -28.51
C CYS A 574 5.42 -36.86 -27.27
N ASP A 575 6.56 -37.45 -26.89
CA ASP A 575 6.62 -38.38 -25.75
C ASP A 575 6.45 -37.70 -24.39
N ARG A 576 6.84 -36.42 -24.27
CA ARG A 576 6.50 -35.58 -23.11
C ARG A 576 5.01 -35.22 -23.06
N ASN A 577 4.33 -35.04 -24.19
CA ASN A 577 2.89 -34.75 -24.21
C ASN A 577 2.02 -35.98 -23.97
N ARG A 578 2.47 -37.16 -24.45
CA ARG A 578 1.81 -38.44 -24.21
C ARG A 578 1.54 -38.64 -22.71
N ASP A 579 2.54 -38.49 -21.84
CA ASP A 579 2.42 -38.57 -20.35
C ASP A 579 1.55 -39.76 -19.90
N ILE A 580 1.67 -40.89 -20.61
CA ILE A 580 0.83 -42.08 -20.40
C ILE A 580 1.44 -42.87 -19.24
N PHE A 581 0.87 -42.68 -18.06
CA PHE A 581 1.04 -43.64 -16.97
C PHE A 581 0.16 -44.85 -17.26
N PHE A 582 0.77 -46.02 -17.48
CA PHE A 582 0.07 -47.19 -17.99
C PHE A 582 -0.78 -47.88 -16.91
N ASN A 583 -1.95 -48.41 -17.29
CA ASN A 583 -2.92 -49.01 -16.36
C ASN A 583 -2.36 -50.22 -15.59
N ASP A 584 -1.41 -50.94 -16.19
CA ASP A 584 -0.73 -52.08 -15.60
C ASP A 584 0.30 -51.67 -14.53
N LEU A 585 0.87 -50.46 -14.61
CA LEU A 585 1.63 -49.82 -13.53
C LEU A 585 0.72 -49.27 -12.42
N ILE A 586 -0.49 -48.76 -12.76
CA ILE A 586 -1.51 -48.40 -11.76
C ILE A 586 -1.90 -49.63 -10.95
N GLU A 587 -2.22 -50.74 -11.63
CA GLU A 587 -2.54 -52.03 -11.00
C GLU A 587 -1.39 -52.53 -10.09
N LEU A 588 -0.13 -52.39 -10.51
CA LEU A 588 1.02 -52.77 -9.68
C LEU A 588 1.08 -51.96 -8.37
N MET A 589 0.85 -50.65 -8.43
CA MET A 589 0.84 -49.79 -7.23
C MET A 589 -0.41 -50.01 -6.36
N GLN A 590 -1.56 -50.32 -6.96
CA GLN A 590 -2.79 -50.68 -6.24
C GLN A 590 -2.68 -52.00 -5.47
N ASN A 591 -1.76 -52.89 -5.88
CA ASN A 591 -1.43 -54.13 -5.18
C ASN A 591 -0.33 -53.98 -4.10
N SER A 592 0.23 -52.78 -3.89
CA SER A 592 1.15 -52.51 -2.78
C SER A 592 0.49 -52.82 -1.43
N LYS A 593 1.23 -53.39 -0.47
CA LYS A 593 0.73 -53.55 0.91
C LYS A 593 0.64 -52.20 1.61
N ASN A 594 1.49 -51.24 1.26
CA ASN A 594 1.51 -49.91 1.83
C ASN A 594 0.21 -49.15 1.50
N SER A 595 -0.48 -48.64 2.53
CA SER A 595 -1.76 -47.93 2.34
C SER A 595 -1.59 -46.52 1.76
N PHE A 596 -0.44 -45.88 1.98
CA PHE A 596 -0.12 -44.57 1.43
C PHE A 596 0.18 -44.66 -0.07
N VAL A 597 1.00 -45.64 -0.49
CA VAL A 597 1.25 -45.91 -1.92
C VAL A 597 -0.06 -46.16 -2.66
N ARG A 598 -0.94 -47.02 -2.14
CA ARG A 598 -2.28 -47.24 -2.73
C ARG A 598 -3.13 -45.97 -2.77
N GLY A 599 -3.06 -45.12 -1.75
CA GLY A 599 -3.77 -43.83 -1.69
C GLY A 599 -3.37 -42.84 -2.79
N LEU A 600 -2.16 -42.96 -3.37
CA LEU A 600 -1.70 -42.16 -4.49
C LEU A 600 -2.28 -42.58 -5.86
N PHE A 601 -2.93 -43.76 -5.93
CA PHE A 601 -3.51 -44.33 -7.15
C PHE A 601 -5.00 -44.71 -6.96
N PRO A 602 -5.90 -43.73 -6.71
CA PRO A 602 -7.32 -43.98 -6.44
C PRO A 602 -8.17 -44.34 -7.67
N GLU A 603 -7.57 -44.51 -8.86
CA GLU A 603 -8.31 -44.74 -10.11
C GLU A 603 -9.04 -46.09 -10.17
N VAL A 604 -10.35 -46.04 -10.41
CA VAL A 604 -11.15 -47.24 -10.72
C VAL A 604 -10.90 -47.66 -12.17
N LEU A 605 -10.07 -48.69 -12.36
CA LEU A 605 -9.75 -49.26 -13.68
C LEU A 605 -10.96 -50.00 -14.28
N SER A 606 -11.88 -49.27 -14.90
CA SER A 606 -13.06 -49.85 -15.55
C SER A 606 -12.73 -50.38 -16.96
N ALA A 607 -13.00 -51.65 -17.23
CA ALA A 607 -12.71 -52.32 -18.51
C ALA A 607 -13.52 -51.78 -19.73
N ASN A 608 -14.39 -50.78 -19.55
CA ASN A 608 -15.27 -50.25 -20.60
C ASN A 608 -15.10 -48.75 -20.89
N SER A 609 -14.18 -48.04 -20.22
CA SER A 609 -13.97 -46.60 -20.45
C SER A 609 -13.21 -46.33 -21.75
N LYS A 610 -13.94 -46.26 -22.88
CA LYS A 610 -13.42 -45.88 -24.22
C LYS A 610 -12.93 -44.41 -24.33
N THR A 611 -12.82 -43.71 -23.21
CA THR A 611 -12.21 -42.37 -23.09
C THR A 611 -10.71 -42.46 -23.29
N ARG A 612 -10.18 -41.72 -24.27
CA ARG A 612 -8.73 -41.63 -24.55
C ARG A 612 -7.96 -41.13 -23.31
N PRO A 613 -6.71 -41.58 -23.07
CA PRO A 613 -5.84 -41.02 -22.04
C PRO A 613 -5.71 -39.49 -22.18
N THR A 614 -5.71 -38.77 -21.06
CA THR A 614 -5.59 -37.31 -21.06
C THR A 614 -4.13 -36.89 -21.20
N THR A 615 -3.80 -36.25 -22.31
CA THR A 615 -2.45 -35.75 -22.60
C THR A 615 -2.03 -34.64 -21.63
N ALA A 616 -0.72 -34.38 -21.53
CA ALA A 616 -0.20 -33.28 -20.72
C ALA A 616 -0.78 -31.92 -21.15
N GLY A 617 -0.84 -31.65 -22.45
CA GLY A 617 -1.45 -30.44 -23.01
C GLY A 617 -2.92 -30.25 -22.64
N SER A 618 -3.72 -31.33 -22.72
CA SER A 618 -5.13 -31.29 -22.34
C SER A 618 -5.34 -31.08 -20.82
N LYS A 619 -4.52 -31.70 -19.97
CA LYS A 619 -4.52 -31.46 -18.50
C LYS A 619 -4.17 -30.00 -18.18
N ILE A 620 -3.07 -29.50 -18.75
CA ILE A 620 -2.58 -28.12 -18.63
C ILE A 620 -3.65 -27.09 -19.01
N LYS A 621 -4.32 -27.28 -20.16
CA LYS A 621 -5.39 -26.38 -20.63
C LYS A 621 -6.57 -26.34 -19.66
N SER A 622 -6.98 -27.50 -19.11
CA SER A 622 -8.09 -27.57 -18.16
C SER A 622 -7.78 -26.84 -16.85
N GLN A 623 -6.61 -27.08 -16.26
CA GLN A 623 -6.21 -26.47 -14.98
C GLN A 623 -5.94 -24.97 -15.10
N ALA A 624 -5.37 -24.52 -16.22
CA ALA A 624 -5.21 -23.10 -16.51
C ALA A 624 -6.56 -22.38 -16.58
N ASN A 625 -7.54 -22.94 -17.29
CA ASN A 625 -8.87 -22.34 -17.43
C ASN A 625 -9.65 -22.33 -16.10
N GLN A 626 -9.50 -23.36 -15.25
CA GLN A 626 -10.06 -23.34 -13.89
C GLN A 626 -9.46 -22.21 -13.02
N LEU A 627 -8.16 -21.94 -13.14
CA LEU A 627 -7.51 -20.81 -12.47
C LEU A 627 -8.00 -19.46 -13.02
N VAL A 628 -8.16 -19.33 -14.35
CA VAL A 628 -8.76 -18.13 -14.98
C VAL A 628 -10.17 -17.90 -14.43
N GLU A 629 -11.02 -18.93 -14.41
CA GLU A 629 -12.39 -18.86 -13.88
C GLU A 629 -12.47 -18.54 -12.38
N ALA A 630 -11.43 -18.86 -11.59
CA ALA A 630 -11.35 -18.47 -10.18
C ALA A 630 -10.94 -17.00 -10.03
N LEU A 631 -9.94 -16.57 -10.81
CA LEU A 631 -9.43 -15.19 -10.79
C LEU A 631 -10.47 -14.18 -11.33
N MET A 632 -11.22 -14.53 -12.37
CA MET A 632 -12.32 -13.69 -12.91
C MET A 632 -13.50 -13.50 -11.95
N LYS A 633 -13.55 -14.23 -10.82
CA LYS A 633 -14.54 -14.06 -9.73
C LYS A 633 -14.03 -13.18 -8.60
N CYS A 634 -12.87 -12.53 -8.78
CA CYS A 634 -12.18 -11.72 -7.79
C CYS A 634 -11.75 -10.36 -8.36
N THR A 635 -11.77 -9.32 -7.54
CA THR A 635 -11.19 -8.01 -7.86
C THR A 635 -9.66 -8.08 -7.76
N PRO A 636 -8.90 -7.83 -8.86
CA PRO A 636 -7.48 -8.15 -8.92
C PRO A 636 -6.55 -6.98 -8.54
N HIS A 637 -5.51 -7.32 -7.79
CA HIS A 637 -4.41 -6.43 -7.40
C HIS A 637 -3.09 -7.00 -7.92
N TYR A 638 -2.16 -6.15 -8.36
CA TYR A 638 -0.96 -6.61 -9.08
C TYR A 638 0.34 -6.15 -8.42
N ILE A 639 1.27 -7.07 -8.23
CA ILE A 639 2.63 -6.79 -7.76
C ILE A 639 3.64 -7.26 -8.81
N ARG A 640 4.49 -6.33 -9.25
CA ARG A 640 5.52 -6.55 -10.27
C ARG A 640 6.90 -6.49 -9.59
N CYS A 641 7.47 -7.66 -9.31
CA CYS A 641 8.74 -7.83 -8.61
C CYS A 641 9.94 -7.77 -9.57
N ILE A 642 10.97 -7.01 -9.21
CA ILE A 642 12.19 -6.78 -10.00
C ILE A 642 13.43 -7.23 -9.21
N LYS A 643 14.33 -7.95 -9.87
CA LYS A 643 15.66 -8.32 -9.38
C LYS A 643 16.70 -7.31 -9.91
N PRO A 644 17.38 -6.52 -9.05
CA PRO A 644 18.26 -5.46 -9.54
C PRO A 644 19.63 -5.94 -10.03
N ASN A 645 20.10 -7.12 -9.61
CA ASN A 645 21.40 -7.71 -9.98
C ASN A 645 21.42 -9.24 -9.78
N GLU A 646 22.38 -9.94 -10.40
CA GLU A 646 22.71 -11.36 -10.16
C GLU A 646 23.74 -11.56 -9.04
N THR A 647 24.51 -10.54 -8.70
CA THR A 647 25.52 -10.62 -7.61
C THR A 647 24.88 -10.89 -6.23
N LYS A 648 23.55 -10.69 -6.11
CA LYS A 648 22.72 -10.74 -4.90
C LYS A 648 23.17 -9.73 -3.84
N ARG A 649 23.73 -8.59 -4.26
CA ARG A 649 24.27 -7.56 -3.37
C ARG A 649 23.29 -6.39 -3.21
N PRO A 650 23.11 -5.85 -1.99
CA PRO A 650 22.41 -4.59 -1.78
C PRO A 650 23.09 -3.43 -2.51
N HIS A 651 22.30 -2.46 -2.98
CA HIS A 651 22.72 -1.26 -3.72
C HIS A 651 23.44 -1.48 -5.07
N ASP A 652 23.63 -2.73 -5.50
CA ASP A 652 24.15 -3.07 -6.83
C ASP A 652 23.02 -3.10 -7.89
N TRP A 653 23.30 -2.72 -9.15
CA TRP A 653 22.28 -2.42 -10.18
C TRP A 653 22.74 -2.71 -11.62
N GLU A 654 22.18 -3.76 -12.22
CA GLU A 654 22.38 -4.15 -13.62
C GLU A 654 21.33 -3.49 -14.53
N GLU A 655 21.67 -2.32 -15.06
CA GLU A 655 20.74 -1.45 -15.81
C GLU A 655 20.07 -2.13 -17.01
N ALA A 656 20.84 -2.85 -17.84
CA ALA A 656 20.30 -3.63 -18.96
C ALA A 656 19.35 -4.75 -18.52
N ARG A 657 19.61 -5.36 -17.36
CA ARG A 657 18.76 -6.43 -16.80
C ARG A 657 17.45 -5.89 -16.24
N VAL A 658 17.50 -4.75 -15.56
CA VAL A 658 16.27 -4.08 -15.08
C VAL A 658 15.46 -3.55 -16.26
N LYS A 659 16.10 -3.04 -17.33
CA LYS A 659 15.41 -2.66 -18.57
C LYS A 659 14.64 -3.82 -19.20
N HIS A 660 15.29 -4.97 -19.40
CA HIS A 660 14.62 -6.19 -19.90
C HIS A 660 13.44 -6.62 -19.01
N GLN A 661 13.53 -6.45 -17.68
CA GLN A 661 12.41 -6.70 -16.76
C GLN A 661 11.27 -5.67 -16.90
N VAL A 662 11.59 -4.38 -17.08
CA VAL A 662 10.60 -3.32 -17.35
C VAL A 662 9.83 -3.60 -18.64
N GLU A 663 10.51 -4.13 -19.66
CA GLU A 663 9.94 -4.58 -20.93
C GLU A 663 9.02 -5.80 -20.76
N TYR A 664 9.51 -6.94 -20.28
CA TYR A 664 8.68 -8.16 -20.22
C TYR A 664 7.55 -8.09 -19.18
N LEU A 665 7.66 -7.25 -18.14
CA LEU A 665 6.56 -6.97 -17.20
C LEU A 665 5.55 -5.94 -17.75
N GLY A 666 5.83 -5.34 -18.91
CA GLY A 666 4.98 -4.37 -19.60
C GLY A 666 4.76 -3.07 -18.81
N LEU A 667 5.73 -2.64 -17.99
CA LEU A 667 5.52 -1.53 -17.03
C LEU A 667 5.32 -0.19 -17.75
N LYS A 668 5.98 -0.01 -18.89
CA LYS A 668 5.80 1.12 -19.81
C LYS A 668 4.38 1.17 -20.37
N GLU A 669 3.83 0.03 -20.78
CA GLU A 669 2.47 -0.10 -21.31
C GLU A 669 1.42 0.12 -20.21
N ASN A 670 1.68 -0.35 -18.98
CA ASN A 670 0.87 -0.04 -17.79
C ASN A 670 0.78 1.49 -17.58
N ILE A 671 1.92 2.20 -17.61
CA ILE A 671 1.97 3.66 -17.45
C ILE A 671 1.27 4.37 -18.62
N ARG A 672 1.52 3.94 -19.87
CA ARG A 672 0.90 4.51 -21.08
C ARG A 672 -0.62 4.47 -21.02
N VAL A 673 -1.20 3.33 -20.63
CA VAL A 673 -2.65 3.22 -20.42
C VAL A 673 -3.10 4.19 -19.33
N ARG A 674 -2.46 4.16 -18.15
CA ARG A 674 -2.86 4.96 -16.99
C ARG A 674 -2.80 6.47 -17.24
N ARG A 675 -1.88 6.96 -18.10
CA ARG A 675 -1.77 8.37 -18.50
C ARG A 675 -2.70 8.81 -19.64
N ALA A 676 -3.22 7.86 -20.44
CA ALA A 676 -4.17 8.15 -21.54
C ALA A 676 -5.64 7.89 -21.16
N GLY A 677 -5.87 7.12 -20.09
CA GLY A 677 -7.13 7.11 -19.35
C GLY A 677 -7.26 8.30 -18.39
N PHE A 678 -8.08 8.15 -17.36
CA PHE A 678 -8.30 9.16 -16.32
C PHE A 678 -7.72 8.68 -14.98
N ALA A 679 -6.78 9.45 -14.42
CA ALA A 679 -6.11 9.13 -13.16
C ALA A 679 -7.05 8.90 -11.97
N TYR A 680 -8.21 9.58 -11.95
CA TYR A 680 -9.16 9.48 -10.85
C TYR A 680 -10.61 9.42 -11.32
N ARG A 681 -11.37 8.45 -10.80
CA ARG A 681 -12.79 8.22 -11.09
C ARG A 681 -13.59 8.08 -9.78
N ARG A 682 -14.72 8.79 -9.66
CA ARG A 682 -15.59 8.68 -8.46
C ARG A 682 -17.07 8.99 -8.76
N PRO A 683 -18.03 8.22 -8.19
CA PRO A 683 -19.45 8.58 -8.26
C PRO A 683 -19.71 9.99 -7.70
N PHE A 684 -20.62 10.74 -8.33
CA PHE A 684 -20.82 12.17 -8.03
C PHE A 684 -21.09 12.45 -6.54
N GLU A 685 -21.94 11.65 -5.89
CA GLU A 685 -22.23 11.76 -4.45
C GLU A 685 -20.99 11.56 -3.57
N LYS A 686 -20.17 10.54 -3.89
CA LYS A 686 -18.93 10.23 -3.16
C LYS A 686 -17.88 11.35 -3.36
N PHE A 687 -17.89 12.04 -4.50
CA PHE A 687 -17.06 13.21 -4.75
C PHE A 687 -17.53 14.44 -3.96
N LEU A 688 -18.81 14.80 -4.08
CA LEU A 688 -19.39 15.97 -3.41
C LEU A 688 -19.26 15.88 -1.89
N LYS A 689 -19.55 14.71 -1.30
CA LYS A 689 -19.37 14.47 0.15
C LYS A 689 -17.94 14.74 0.64
N ARG A 690 -16.92 14.66 -0.22
CA ARG A 690 -15.52 14.94 0.10
C ARG A 690 -15.13 16.40 -0.16
N TYR A 691 -15.47 16.94 -1.33
CA TYR A 691 -14.95 18.23 -1.81
C TYR A 691 -15.90 19.42 -1.70
N ALA A 692 -17.17 19.22 -1.30
CA ALA A 692 -18.12 20.32 -1.09
C ALA A 692 -17.63 21.37 -0.07
N ILE A 693 -16.66 21.04 0.80
CA ILE A 693 -16.06 22.00 1.74
C ILE A 693 -15.31 23.14 1.03
N ILE A 694 -14.80 22.93 -0.18
CA ILE A 694 -13.99 23.91 -0.92
C ILE A 694 -14.81 25.18 -1.21
N SER A 695 -16.01 25.03 -1.76
CA SER A 695 -16.89 26.16 -2.11
C SER A 695 -17.94 26.43 -1.03
N LYS A 696 -18.17 27.72 -0.73
CA LYS A 696 -19.24 28.16 0.18
C LYS A 696 -20.65 27.86 -0.36
N GLN A 697 -20.78 27.56 -1.66
CA GLN A 697 -22.06 27.26 -2.30
C GLN A 697 -22.46 25.78 -2.17
N THR A 698 -21.49 24.88 -2.00
CA THR A 698 -21.72 23.43 -1.85
C THR A 698 -21.60 22.95 -0.40
N TRP A 699 -20.84 23.65 0.44
CA TRP A 699 -20.79 23.43 1.90
C TRP A 699 -22.07 23.94 2.61
N PRO A 700 -22.63 23.25 3.62
CA PRO A 700 -22.15 22.01 4.25
C PRO A 700 -22.64 20.71 3.61
N ALA A 701 -23.69 20.78 2.79
CA ALA A 701 -24.20 19.64 2.04
C ALA A 701 -24.92 20.14 0.78
N TRP A 702 -24.49 19.67 -0.38
CA TRP A 702 -25.17 19.94 -1.64
C TRP A 702 -26.52 19.21 -1.69
N ARG A 703 -27.52 19.83 -2.32
CA ARG A 703 -28.89 19.28 -2.46
C ARG A 703 -29.49 19.48 -3.87
N GLY A 704 -28.73 20.02 -4.81
CA GLY A 704 -29.13 20.17 -6.22
C GLY A 704 -28.65 19.00 -7.06
N ASP A 705 -28.73 19.13 -8.40
CA ASP A 705 -28.12 18.19 -9.33
C ASP A 705 -26.62 17.98 -9.01
N PRO A 706 -26.15 16.73 -8.85
CA PRO A 706 -24.75 16.46 -8.50
C PRO A 706 -23.74 17.00 -9.53
N ARG A 707 -24.06 17.01 -10.83
CA ARG A 707 -23.15 17.55 -11.86
C ARG A 707 -22.93 19.05 -11.70
N ALA A 708 -24.00 19.82 -11.45
CA ALA A 708 -23.92 21.25 -11.15
C ALA A 708 -23.09 21.53 -9.89
N GLY A 709 -23.27 20.74 -8.83
CA GLY A 709 -22.47 20.85 -7.61
C GLY A 709 -20.97 20.62 -7.86
N ILE A 710 -20.62 19.69 -8.76
CA ILE A 710 -19.22 19.39 -9.09
C ILE A 710 -18.59 20.50 -9.91
N LYS A 711 -19.31 21.08 -10.88
CA LYS A 711 -18.83 22.27 -11.61
C LYS A 711 -18.46 23.41 -10.68
N ILE A 712 -19.33 23.73 -9.71
CA ILE A 712 -19.09 24.76 -8.68
C ILE A 712 -17.83 24.46 -7.83
N VAL A 713 -17.49 23.18 -7.61
CA VAL A 713 -16.24 22.79 -6.93
C VAL A 713 -15.02 22.96 -7.83
N MET A 714 -15.11 22.54 -9.11
CA MET A 714 -14.02 22.70 -10.08
C MET A 714 -13.71 24.17 -10.40
N GLU A 715 -14.75 24.99 -10.57
CA GLU A 715 -14.67 26.44 -10.75
C GLU A 715 -14.04 27.12 -9.53
N ALA A 716 -14.41 26.72 -8.30
CA ALA A 716 -13.82 27.25 -7.07
C ALA A 716 -12.32 26.91 -6.87
N VAL A 717 -11.77 26.02 -7.71
CA VAL A 717 -10.36 25.62 -7.75
C VAL A 717 -9.64 26.17 -8.99
N ASN A 718 -10.35 26.81 -9.93
CA ASN A 718 -9.90 27.18 -11.28
C ASN A 718 -9.39 25.97 -12.09
N MET A 719 -10.09 24.84 -12.01
CA MET A 719 -9.74 23.63 -12.78
C MET A 719 -9.94 23.84 -14.29
N ASP A 720 -8.97 23.42 -15.09
CA ASP A 720 -9.10 23.41 -16.55
C ASP A 720 -10.21 22.43 -17.01
N PRO A 721 -11.18 22.85 -17.85
CA PRO A 721 -12.17 21.96 -18.45
C PRO A 721 -11.60 20.79 -19.28
N ALA A 722 -10.34 20.83 -19.71
CA ALA A 722 -9.64 19.73 -20.37
C ALA A 722 -9.16 18.64 -19.39
N GLU A 723 -9.08 18.95 -18.09
CA GLU A 723 -8.54 18.04 -17.06
C GLU A 723 -9.61 17.28 -16.27
N TYR A 724 -10.90 17.52 -16.52
CA TYR A 724 -11.97 16.69 -15.99
C TYR A 724 -13.12 16.48 -16.99
N GLN A 725 -13.81 15.34 -16.86
CA GLN A 725 -15.05 15.04 -17.58
C GLN A 725 -16.12 14.51 -16.63
N LEU A 726 -17.39 14.77 -16.97
CA LEU A 726 -18.56 14.31 -16.21
C LEU A 726 -19.30 13.25 -17.02
N GLY A 727 -19.29 12.02 -16.54
CA GLY A 727 -20.01 10.90 -17.14
C GLY A 727 -21.51 10.91 -16.83
N LYS A 728 -22.15 9.75 -16.90
CA LYS A 728 -23.55 9.55 -16.50
C LYS A 728 -23.71 9.55 -14.97
N SER A 729 -22.79 8.92 -14.24
CA SER A 729 -22.83 8.80 -12.77
C SER A 729 -21.51 9.16 -12.06
N LYS A 730 -20.38 9.21 -12.78
CA LYS A 730 -19.04 9.42 -12.22
C LYS A 730 -18.37 10.68 -12.78
N VAL A 731 -17.60 11.36 -11.95
CA VAL A 731 -16.62 12.37 -12.38
C VAL A 731 -15.28 11.68 -12.60
N PHE A 732 -14.63 12.08 -13.69
CA PHE A 732 -13.32 11.61 -14.12
C PHE A 732 -12.37 12.80 -14.16
N ILE A 733 -11.17 12.66 -13.59
CA ILE A 733 -10.09 13.65 -13.61
C ILE A 733 -8.90 13.00 -14.30
N LYS A 734 -8.32 13.71 -15.25
CA LYS A 734 -7.37 13.21 -16.24
C LYS A 734 -5.97 13.11 -15.65
N THR A 735 -5.36 14.23 -15.26
CA THR A 735 -4.08 14.25 -14.54
C THR A 735 -4.23 14.04 -13.03
N PRO A 736 -3.28 13.35 -12.35
CA PRO A 736 -3.20 13.34 -10.90
C PRO A 736 -2.92 14.71 -10.28
N GLU A 737 -2.21 15.59 -11.00
CA GLU A 737 -1.90 16.96 -10.58
C GLU A 737 -3.18 17.75 -10.25
N SER A 738 -4.21 17.62 -11.09
CA SER A 738 -5.55 18.17 -10.84
C SER A 738 -6.26 17.54 -9.63
N LEU A 739 -5.98 16.29 -9.28
CA LEU A 739 -6.48 15.68 -8.04
C LEU A 739 -5.77 16.25 -6.80
N PHE A 740 -4.44 16.41 -6.84
CA PHE A 740 -3.67 16.97 -5.73
C PHE A 740 -4.10 18.42 -5.44
N LEU A 741 -4.38 19.21 -6.48
CA LEU A 741 -4.91 20.58 -6.34
C LEU A 741 -6.25 20.64 -5.59
N LEU A 742 -7.16 19.67 -5.83
CA LEU A 742 -8.43 19.56 -5.10
C LEU A 742 -8.23 19.26 -3.60
N GLU A 743 -7.28 18.37 -3.27
CA GLU A 743 -6.97 18.06 -1.87
C GLU A 743 -6.28 19.23 -1.16
N GLU A 744 -5.32 19.90 -1.80
CA GLU A 744 -4.62 21.04 -1.20
C GLU A 744 -5.59 22.19 -0.86
N MET A 745 -6.51 22.51 -1.78
CA MET A 745 -7.56 23.52 -1.56
C MET A 745 -8.53 23.10 -0.45
N ARG A 746 -8.78 21.79 -0.28
CA ARG A 746 -9.58 21.21 0.80
C ARG A 746 -8.86 21.27 2.15
N GLU A 747 -7.57 20.98 2.23
CA GLU A 747 -6.75 21.12 3.45
C GLU A 747 -6.64 22.58 3.90
N ARG A 748 -6.29 23.50 2.98
CA ARG A 748 -6.30 24.96 3.21
C ARG A 748 -7.63 25.43 3.80
N ARG A 749 -8.74 24.76 3.45
CA ARG A 749 -10.07 25.04 3.97
C ARG A 749 -10.30 24.51 5.39
N TYR A 750 -9.91 23.26 5.69
CA TYR A 750 -9.94 22.74 7.06
C TYR A 750 -9.12 23.60 8.01
N ASP A 751 -7.91 23.99 7.59
CA ASP A 751 -7.01 24.80 8.42
C ASP A 751 -7.58 26.21 8.69
N HIS A 752 -8.27 26.80 7.70
CA HIS A 752 -9.07 28.01 7.91
C HIS A 752 -10.17 27.81 8.96
N TYR A 753 -10.96 26.72 8.90
CA TYR A 753 -12.01 26.46 9.88
C TYR A 753 -11.46 26.15 11.28
N ALA A 754 -10.34 25.43 11.39
CA ALA A 754 -9.62 25.21 12.65
C ALA A 754 -9.19 26.54 13.29
N ARG A 755 -8.58 27.44 12.51
CA ARG A 755 -8.22 28.80 12.96
C ARG A 755 -9.44 29.64 13.39
N VAL A 756 -10.62 29.45 12.78
CA VAL A 756 -11.88 30.09 13.21
C VAL A 756 -12.36 29.54 14.56
N ILE A 757 -12.39 28.21 14.72
CA ILE A 757 -12.78 27.54 15.97
C ILE A 757 -11.84 27.94 17.12
N GLN A 758 -10.53 27.91 16.90
CA GLN A 758 -9.52 28.36 17.87
C GLN A 758 -9.75 29.84 18.27
N LYS A 759 -9.97 30.73 17.31
CA LYS A 759 -10.26 32.16 17.59
C LYS A 759 -11.55 32.33 18.38
N ALA A 760 -12.59 31.54 18.11
CA ALA A 760 -13.85 31.59 18.86
C ALA A 760 -13.68 31.06 20.31
N PHE A 761 -12.99 29.93 20.48
CA PHE A 761 -12.68 29.32 21.76
C PHE A 761 -11.85 30.26 22.65
N CYS A 762 -10.71 30.74 22.15
CA CYS A 762 -9.86 31.69 22.88
C CYS A 762 -10.59 32.99 23.21
N ARG A 763 -11.45 33.49 22.32
CA ARG A 763 -12.31 34.66 22.57
C ARG A 763 -13.34 34.41 23.67
N TYR A 764 -13.95 33.23 23.73
CA TYR A 764 -14.89 32.86 24.80
C TYR A 764 -14.20 32.85 26.17
N PHE A 765 -13.08 32.12 26.30
CA PHE A 765 -12.35 32.04 27.57
C PHE A 765 -11.76 33.40 28.00
N ALA A 766 -11.22 34.19 27.06
CA ALA A 766 -10.74 35.55 27.35
C ALA A 766 -11.87 36.49 27.81
N ARG A 767 -13.07 36.41 27.20
CA ARG A 767 -14.25 37.17 27.65
C ARG A 767 -14.70 36.75 29.05
N ARG A 768 -14.80 35.45 29.32
CA ARG A 768 -15.20 34.89 30.63
C ARG A 768 -14.20 35.26 31.73
N GLN A 769 -12.90 35.22 31.44
CA GLN A 769 -11.86 35.65 32.38
C GLN A 769 -11.91 37.17 32.64
N ARG A 770 -12.07 38.00 31.60
CA ARG A 770 -12.22 39.46 31.74
C ARG A 770 -13.47 39.83 32.53
N GLN A 771 -14.58 39.09 32.36
CA GLN A 771 -15.78 39.26 33.17
C GLN A 771 -15.50 38.97 34.65
N LYS A 772 -14.90 37.81 34.97
CA LYS A 772 -14.53 37.45 36.35
C LYS A 772 -13.59 38.46 37.00
N GLN A 773 -12.61 38.98 36.26
CA GLN A 773 -11.73 40.05 36.71
C GLN A 773 -12.49 41.35 36.99
N ARG A 774 -13.45 41.73 36.13
CA ARG A 774 -14.29 42.92 36.33
C ARG A 774 -15.21 42.78 37.54
N GLU A 775 -15.75 41.59 37.79
CA GLU A 775 -16.58 41.27 38.96
C GLU A 775 -15.76 41.38 40.25
N GLN A 776 -14.61 40.70 40.34
CA GLN A 776 -13.68 40.79 41.47
C GLN A 776 -13.17 42.22 41.73
N ALA A 777 -12.95 43.01 40.67
CA ALA A 777 -12.54 44.41 40.80
C ALA A 777 -13.68 45.37 41.16
N ALA A 778 -14.93 45.02 40.85
CA ALA A 778 -16.11 45.76 41.26
C ALA A 778 -16.46 45.49 42.73
N GLU A 779 -16.33 44.24 43.19
CA GLU A 779 -16.58 43.78 44.57
C GLU A 779 -15.81 44.60 45.61
N ILE A 780 -14.50 44.78 45.40
CA ILE A 780 -13.58 45.49 46.33
C ILE A 780 -14.06 46.91 46.68
N VAL A 781 -14.73 47.59 45.75
CA VAL A 781 -15.20 48.99 45.88
C VAL A 781 -16.73 49.12 45.84
N PHE A 782 -17.46 48.01 45.88
CA PHE A 782 -18.92 48.01 45.76
C PHE A 782 -19.56 48.75 46.95
N GLY A 783 -20.43 49.72 46.68
CA GLY A 783 -21.10 50.54 47.69
C GLY A 783 -20.19 51.47 48.52
N LYS A 784 -18.88 51.51 48.25
CA LYS A 784 -17.88 52.17 49.12
C LYS A 784 -17.09 53.31 48.47
N LYS A 785 -17.14 53.45 47.13
CA LYS A 785 -16.54 54.57 46.39
C LYS A 785 -17.37 54.96 45.17
N GLU A 786 -17.51 56.25 44.93
CA GLU A 786 -18.22 56.87 43.79
C GLU A 786 -17.65 56.36 42.44
N ARG A 787 -18.55 55.99 41.52
CA ARG A 787 -18.20 55.19 40.34
C ARG A 787 -17.89 56.02 39.09
N ARG A 788 -16.61 56.13 38.76
CA ARG A 788 -16.14 56.59 37.44
C ARG A 788 -16.49 55.55 36.36
N ARG A 789 -17.39 55.89 35.41
CA ARG A 789 -17.94 54.96 34.37
C ARG A 789 -16.88 54.16 33.59
N PHE A 790 -15.70 54.73 33.38
CA PHE A 790 -14.61 54.12 32.60
C PHE A 790 -13.69 53.18 33.40
N SER A 791 -13.67 53.24 34.74
CA SER A 791 -12.67 52.51 35.53
C SER A 791 -12.79 50.98 35.46
N LEU A 792 -14.00 50.45 35.29
CA LEU A 792 -14.30 49.01 35.17
C LEU A 792 -14.59 48.53 33.72
N ASN A 793 -14.85 49.45 32.78
CA ASN A 793 -15.27 49.09 31.42
C ASN A 793 -14.12 49.06 30.39
N ARG A 794 -12.93 49.56 30.76
CA ARG A 794 -11.68 49.36 30.02
C ARG A 794 -11.21 47.90 30.02
N GLY A 795 -10.20 47.60 29.21
CA GLY A 795 -9.44 46.36 29.34
C GLY A 795 -8.39 46.50 30.43
N PHE A 796 -8.25 45.49 31.29
CA PHE A 796 -7.12 45.38 32.21
C PHE A 796 -5.93 44.80 31.43
N ALA A 797 -4.86 45.59 31.30
CA ALA A 797 -3.68 45.23 30.51
C ALA A 797 -2.53 44.68 31.37
N GLY A 798 -2.56 44.92 32.68
CA GLY A 798 -1.42 44.73 33.56
C GLY A 798 -0.37 45.80 33.33
N ASP A 799 0.39 45.70 32.24
CA ASP A 799 1.49 46.60 31.92
C ASP A 799 1.03 47.79 31.04
N TYR A 800 1.02 49.00 31.63
CA TYR A 800 0.75 50.26 30.94
C TYR A 800 2.03 51.07 30.63
N ILE A 801 3.22 50.53 30.92
CA ILE A 801 4.52 51.15 30.63
C ILE A 801 5.15 50.53 29.37
N GLY A 802 4.90 49.24 29.12
CA GLY A 802 5.50 48.50 28.00
C GLY A 802 6.92 48.02 28.34
N LEU A 803 7.08 47.37 29.49
CA LEU A 803 8.35 46.97 30.09
C LEU A 803 9.16 45.97 29.26
N ASP A 804 8.50 45.21 28.37
CA ASP A 804 9.20 44.35 27.40
C ASP A 804 10.03 45.17 26.39
N ASN A 805 9.65 46.43 26.13
CA ASN A 805 10.43 47.39 25.33
C ASN A 805 11.40 48.23 26.19
N GLN A 806 11.46 48.03 27.51
CA GLN A 806 12.27 48.83 28.44
C GLN A 806 13.21 47.94 29.29
N PRO A 807 14.30 47.42 28.70
CA PRO A 807 15.20 46.48 29.38
C PRO A 807 15.90 47.06 30.62
N ALA A 808 16.00 48.40 30.74
CA ALA A 808 16.52 49.07 31.94
C ALA A 808 15.63 48.81 33.17
N LEU A 809 14.36 49.22 33.15
CA LEU A 809 13.39 48.91 34.21
C LEU A 809 13.26 47.39 34.44
N ARG A 810 13.26 46.59 33.36
CA ARG A 810 13.20 45.11 33.46
C ARG A 810 14.38 44.52 34.22
N SER A 811 15.57 45.15 34.16
CA SER A 811 16.75 44.73 34.91
C SER A 811 16.64 45.03 36.41
N LEU A 812 16.04 46.16 36.80
CA LEU A 812 15.85 46.57 38.20
C LEU A 812 14.84 45.69 38.94
N VAL A 813 13.77 45.27 38.25
CA VAL A 813 12.71 44.41 38.81
C VAL A 813 13.08 42.92 38.78
N GLY A 814 13.96 42.52 37.87
CA GLY A 814 14.46 41.15 37.73
C GLY A 814 13.94 40.44 36.49
N LYS A 815 14.86 39.98 35.62
CA LYS A 815 14.57 39.41 34.29
C LYS A 815 13.62 38.20 34.29
N ARG A 816 13.54 37.46 35.40
CA ARG A 816 12.68 36.26 35.54
C ARG A 816 11.37 36.51 36.31
N GLU A 817 11.18 37.68 36.93
CA GLU A 817 9.91 37.96 37.61
C GLU A 817 8.81 38.28 36.58
N LYS A 818 7.63 37.69 36.78
CA LYS A 818 6.43 38.05 36.02
C LYS A 818 5.87 39.36 36.57
N ILE A 819 5.75 40.35 35.68
CA ILE A 819 5.00 41.59 35.92
C ILE A 819 3.52 41.23 35.95
N GLU A 820 2.80 41.72 36.95
CA GLU A 820 1.36 41.52 37.09
C GLU A 820 0.59 42.84 36.96
N PHE A 821 1.22 43.98 37.26
CA PHE A 821 0.74 45.33 36.93
C PHE A 821 1.90 46.35 36.84
N ALA A 822 1.82 47.36 35.97
CA ALA A 822 2.76 48.48 35.92
C ALA A 822 2.11 49.80 35.43
N GLU A 823 2.38 50.92 36.11
CA GLU A 823 1.83 52.27 35.82
C GLU A 823 2.81 53.38 36.25
N THR A 824 2.97 54.43 35.43
CA THR A 824 3.59 55.69 35.86
C THR A 824 2.61 56.50 36.72
N ILE A 825 2.74 56.40 38.04
CA ILE A 825 1.91 57.08 39.04
C ILE A 825 2.45 58.48 39.41
N ILE A 826 1.64 59.24 40.14
CA ILE A 826 2.11 60.42 40.90
C ILE A 826 2.20 60.04 42.38
N LYS A 827 3.38 60.16 42.98
CA LYS A 827 3.59 60.07 44.43
C LYS A 827 3.63 61.48 45.04
N TYR A 828 3.01 61.63 46.21
CA TYR A 828 3.06 62.85 47.02
C TYR A 828 4.06 62.67 48.18
N ASP A 829 4.68 63.76 48.64
CA ASP A 829 5.51 63.79 49.84
C ASP A 829 4.78 64.40 51.06
N ARG A 830 5.50 64.60 52.17
CA ARG A 830 4.94 65.20 53.41
C ARG A 830 4.53 66.67 53.26
N ARG A 831 4.99 67.36 52.21
CA ARG A 831 4.63 68.75 51.85
C ARG A 831 3.64 68.79 50.67
N PHE A 832 2.98 67.67 50.36
CA PHE A 832 2.12 67.46 49.21
C PHE A 832 2.77 67.73 47.84
N GLN A 833 4.10 67.82 47.76
CA GLN A 833 4.80 68.01 46.49
C GLN A 833 4.76 66.74 45.64
N THR A 834 4.51 66.92 44.34
CA THR A 834 4.26 65.81 43.41
C THR A 834 5.53 65.31 42.74
N THR A 835 5.67 63.99 42.63
CA THR A 835 6.77 63.35 41.90
C THR A 835 6.25 62.17 41.08
N LYS A 836 6.58 62.12 39.78
CA LYS A 836 6.27 60.94 38.95
C LYS A 836 7.15 59.76 39.39
N ARG A 837 6.55 58.57 39.50
CA ARG A 837 7.22 57.30 39.84
C ARG A 837 6.63 56.18 39.03
N ASP A 838 7.45 55.24 38.61
CA ASP A 838 6.99 54.05 37.92
C ASP A 838 6.72 52.96 38.97
N LEU A 839 5.45 52.63 39.16
CA LEU A 839 4.98 51.58 40.07
C LEU A 839 4.93 50.28 39.28
N ILE A 840 5.68 49.27 39.73
CA ILE A 840 5.70 47.94 39.11
C ILE A 840 5.39 46.90 40.19
N LEU A 841 4.33 46.13 39.98
CA LEU A 841 3.87 45.05 40.86
C LEU A 841 4.20 43.70 40.21
N THR A 842 5.01 42.91 40.90
CA THR A 842 5.27 41.50 40.57
C THR A 842 4.45 40.57 41.45
N GLY A 843 4.65 39.26 41.33
CA GLY A 843 4.00 38.30 42.22
C GLY A 843 4.34 38.46 43.72
N LYS A 844 5.49 39.06 44.07
CA LYS A 844 5.96 39.16 45.47
C LYS A 844 6.21 40.59 45.96
N THR A 845 6.46 41.54 45.05
CA THR A 845 6.97 42.87 45.43
C THR A 845 6.29 43.98 44.63
N LEU A 846 5.97 45.09 45.28
CA LEU A 846 5.64 46.37 44.66
C LEU A 846 6.88 47.29 44.72
N PHE A 847 7.40 47.65 43.54
CA PHE A 847 8.52 48.55 43.36
C PHE A 847 8.02 49.96 43.02
N LEU A 848 8.65 50.98 43.58
CA LEU A 848 8.49 52.38 43.16
C LEU A 848 9.82 52.88 42.61
N ILE A 849 9.92 53.03 41.30
CA ILE A 849 11.14 53.49 40.62
C ILE A 849 11.05 55.00 40.35
N GLY A 850 12.16 55.70 40.53
CA GLY A 850 12.31 57.13 40.23
C GLY A 850 13.50 57.38 39.30
N ARG A 851 13.57 58.60 38.75
CA ARG A 851 14.64 59.04 37.86
C ARG A 851 15.53 60.05 38.57
N GLU A 852 16.85 59.89 38.50
CA GLU A 852 17.84 60.75 39.17
C GLU A 852 19.03 61.08 38.28
N LYS A 853 19.54 62.31 38.39
CA LYS A 853 20.81 62.70 37.74
C LYS A 853 22.01 62.17 38.53
N VAL A 854 22.88 61.42 37.88
CA VAL A 854 24.13 60.91 38.45
C VAL A 854 25.03 62.09 38.84
N LYS A 855 25.44 62.17 40.12
CA LYS A 855 26.23 63.30 40.66
C LYS A 855 27.75 63.12 40.60
N LYS A 856 28.26 61.88 40.52
CA LYS A 856 29.70 61.52 40.55
C LYS A 856 29.99 60.37 39.56
N GLY A 857 31.24 60.22 39.14
CA GLY A 857 31.70 59.16 38.22
C GLY A 857 31.48 59.46 36.72
N PRO A 858 31.88 58.55 35.81
CA PRO A 858 31.95 58.80 34.36
C PRO A 858 30.59 58.98 33.68
N LYS A 859 29.47 58.75 34.38
CA LYS A 859 28.09 59.00 33.89
C LYS A 859 27.47 60.28 34.46
N LYS A 860 28.27 61.17 35.08
CA LYS A 860 27.82 62.43 35.70
C LYS A 860 26.90 63.21 34.75
N GLY A 861 25.75 63.65 35.26
CA GLY A 861 24.72 64.37 34.50
C GLY A 861 23.66 63.49 33.82
N GLN A 862 23.96 62.23 33.51
CA GLN A 862 22.96 61.30 32.94
C GLN A 862 21.82 61.03 33.93
N ILE A 863 20.61 60.89 33.41
CA ILE A 863 19.44 60.47 34.20
C ILE A 863 19.40 58.94 34.21
N ILE A 864 19.48 58.35 35.40
CA ILE A 864 19.34 56.91 35.62
C ILE A 864 18.05 56.58 36.37
N GLU A 865 17.57 55.35 36.20
CA GLU A 865 16.41 54.82 36.89
C GLU A 865 16.86 54.08 38.16
N VAL A 866 16.24 54.41 39.29
CA VAL A 866 16.66 53.98 40.64
C VAL A 866 15.45 53.54 41.43
N ILE A 867 15.51 52.37 42.06
CA ILE A 867 14.47 51.88 42.97
C ILE A 867 14.42 52.82 44.19
N LYS A 868 13.31 53.53 44.37
CA LYS A 868 13.08 54.48 45.48
C LYS A 868 12.31 53.88 46.65
N ARG A 869 11.56 52.80 46.44
CA ARG A 869 11.07 51.92 47.50
C ARG A 869 10.83 50.51 46.94
N ARG A 870 11.05 49.50 47.77
CA ARG A 870 10.70 48.10 47.51
C ARG A 870 9.79 47.66 48.65
N ILE A 871 8.55 47.27 48.35
CA ILE A 871 7.55 46.83 49.34
C ILE A 871 7.20 45.37 49.06
N PRO A 872 7.61 44.39 49.88
CA PRO A 872 7.09 43.03 49.81
C PRO A 872 5.58 43.07 50.04
N ILE A 873 4.77 42.40 49.21
CA ILE A 873 3.32 42.65 49.25
C ILE A 873 2.67 42.19 50.56
N ASP A 874 3.24 41.18 51.22
CA ASP A 874 2.84 40.71 52.55
C ASP A 874 2.95 41.77 53.66
N THR A 875 3.89 42.73 53.57
CA THR A 875 4.03 43.79 54.57
C THR A 875 2.95 44.88 54.47
N ILE A 876 2.16 44.91 53.38
CA ILE A 876 1.06 45.87 53.19
C ILE A 876 -0.09 45.50 54.13
N ARG A 877 -0.25 46.28 55.21
CA ARG A 877 -1.26 46.10 56.26
C ARG A 877 -2.67 46.41 55.75
N GLN A 878 -2.80 47.53 55.06
CA GLN A 878 -4.07 48.11 54.62
C GLN A 878 -3.82 49.06 53.45
N ILE A 879 -4.84 49.30 52.63
CA ILE A 879 -4.85 50.43 51.69
C ILE A 879 -6.05 51.32 51.99
N SER A 880 -5.80 52.59 52.25
CA SER A 880 -6.84 53.61 52.40
C SER A 880 -7.14 54.31 51.06
N THR A 881 -8.40 54.60 50.79
CA THR A 881 -8.87 55.45 49.70
C THR A 881 -10.09 56.27 50.17
N SER A 882 -10.41 57.36 49.50
CA SER A 882 -11.63 58.14 49.79
C SER A 882 -12.88 57.42 49.29
N THR A 883 -14.06 57.89 49.70
CA THR A 883 -15.35 57.53 49.09
C THR A 883 -15.57 58.24 47.74
N LYS A 884 -14.81 59.30 47.44
CA LYS A 884 -15.02 60.19 46.29
C LYS A 884 -14.53 59.65 44.95
N GLN A 885 -14.95 60.26 43.84
CA GLN A 885 -14.58 59.88 42.47
C GLN A 885 -13.09 60.18 42.10
N ASP A 886 -12.22 60.44 43.08
CA ASP A 886 -10.78 60.67 42.90
C ASP A 886 -9.97 59.42 42.60
N ASP A 887 -8.69 59.60 42.29
CA ASP A 887 -7.72 58.53 41.98
C ASP A 887 -6.69 58.27 43.10
N PHE A 888 -6.98 58.66 44.35
CA PHE A 888 -6.02 58.58 45.47
C PHE A 888 -6.02 57.22 46.19
N LEU A 889 -4.82 56.78 46.57
CA LEU A 889 -4.55 55.60 47.39
C LEU A 889 -3.45 55.92 48.42
N VAL A 890 -3.60 55.40 49.64
CA VAL A 890 -2.53 55.38 50.65
C VAL A 890 -2.13 53.93 50.91
N LEU A 891 -0.90 53.57 50.55
CA LEU A 891 -0.31 52.27 50.85
C LEU A 891 0.22 52.27 52.29
N GLN A 892 -0.33 51.43 53.16
CA GLN A 892 0.01 51.39 54.59
C GLN A 892 0.76 50.10 54.90
N VAL A 893 1.95 50.23 55.48
CA VAL A 893 2.96 49.15 55.54
C VAL A 893 3.36 48.89 56.99
N ASN A 894 3.39 47.63 57.42
CA ASN A 894 3.83 47.27 58.77
C ASN A 894 5.26 47.78 59.02
N ASN A 895 5.44 48.51 60.11
CA ASN A 895 6.72 49.04 60.60
C ASN A 895 7.49 49.95 59.61
N GLU A 896 6.83 50.47 58.58
CA GLU A 896 7.39 51.49 57.66
C GLU A 896 6.42 52.70 57.53
N TYR A 897 6.86 53.76 56.86
CA TYR A 897 6.05 54.94 56.59
C TYR A 897 5.00 54.71 55.48
N ASP A 898 3.83 55.34 55.55
CA ASP A 898 2.79 55.25 54.52
C ASP A 898 3.19 55.92 53.19
N THR A 899 2.62 55.50 52.06
CA THR A 899 2.78 56.17 50.75
C THR A 899 1.46 56.65 50.17
N LEU A 900 1.27 57.97 50.10
CA LEU A 900 0.21 58.59 49.30
C LEU A 900 0.59 58.61 47.80
N ILE A 901 -0.25 57.99 46.98
CA ILE A 901 -0.11 57.93 45.51
C ILE A 901 -1.44 58.26 44.82
N ARG A 902 -1.36 58.65 43.55
CA ARG A 902 -2.48 58.79 42.63
C ARG A 902 -2.29 57.85 41.45
N SER A 903 -3.28 57.00 41.19
CA SER A 903 -3.26 55.92 40.20
C SER A 903 -4.55 55.94 39.37
N ILE A 904 -4.45 56.16 38.07
CA ILE A 904 -5.58 56.18 37.13
C ILE A 904 -6.13 54.76 36.94
N PHE A 905 -5.28 53.74 37.10
CA PHE A 905 -5.64 52.32 37.02
C PHE A 905 -5.90 51.66 38.39
N LYS A 906 -6.11 52.44 39.47
CA LYS A 906 -6.33 51.98 40.87
C LYS A 906 -7.17 50.71 41.03
N THR A 907 -8.28 50.58 40.30
CA THR A 907 -9.22 49.44 40.37
C THR A 907 -8.59 48.11 39.92
N GLU A 908 -7.64 48.18 39.01
CA GLU A 908 -6.86 47.05 38.49
C GLU A 908 -5.65 46.76 39.38
N LEU A 909 -4.98 47.80 39.88
CA LEU A 909 -3.91 47.68 40.88
C LEU A 909 -4.41 46.99 42.16
N LEU A 910 -5.54 47.46 42.71
CA LEU A 910 -6.17 46.90 43.91
C LEU A 910 -6.66 45.47 43.71
N SER A 911 -7.30 45.16 42.57
CA SER A 911 -7.76 43.78 42.30
C SER A 911 -6.61 42.82 42.01
N THR A 912 -5.55 43.26 41.33
CA THR A 912 -4.33 42.48 41.12
C THR A 912 -3.60 42.23 42.44
N LEU A 913 -3.48 43.23 43.31
CA LEU A 913 -2.85 43.08 44.61
C LEU A 913 -3.67 42.18 45.56
N ASN A 914 -4.98 42.36 45.65
CA ASN A 914 -5.88 41.48 46.41
C ASN A 914 -5.79 40.03 45.91
N ARG A 915 -5.78 39.84 44.58
CA ARG A 915 -5.57 38.53 43.97
C ARG A 915 -4.21 37.93 44.35
N LYS A 916 -3.11 38.70 44.37
CA LYS A 916 -1.79 38.18 44.75
C LYS A 916 -1.62 37.90 46.24
N LEU A 917 -2.25 38.68 47.11
CA LEU A 917 -2.32 38.38 48.54
C LEU A 917 -3.09 37.07 48.80
N LYS A 918 -4.19 36.83 48.06
CA LYS A 918 -4.92 35.55 48.12
C LYS A 918 -4.13 34.39 47.50
N GLU A 919 -3.56 34.55 46.31
CA GLU A 919 -2.79 33.51 45.60
C GLU A 919 -1.55 33.06 46.37
N ASN A 920 -0.79 33.98 47.00
CA ASN A 920 0.53 33.67 47.56
C ASN A 920 0.59 33.61 49.09
N TYR A 921 -0.39 34.20 49.80
CA TYR A 921 -0.38 34.30 51.27
C TYR A 921 -1.74 33.97 51.91
N ASN A 922 -2.71 33.48 51.12
CA ASN A 922 -4.10 33.20 51.51
C ASN A 922 -4.81 34.35 52.26
N ARG A 923 -4.39 35.60 52.03
CA ARG A 923 -4.86 36.80 52.75
C ARG A 923 -5.67 37.71 51.82
N ALA A 924 -6.80 38.23 52.28
CA ALA A 924 -7.51 39.29 51.55
C ALA A 924 -6.79 40.65 51.73
N LEU A 925 -6.94 41.55 50.75
CA LEU A 925 -6.49 42.94 50.89
C LEU A 925 -7.46 43.71 51.82
N THR A 926 -6.97 44.12 52.99
CA THR A 926 -7.69 45.03 53.89
C THR A 926 -7.80 46.41 53.24
N MET A 927 -9.03 46.88 53.03
CA MET A 927 -9.33 48.22 52.51
C MET A 927 -9.84 49.12 53.62
N ASN A 928 -9.54 50.41 53.54
CA ASN A 928 -10.20 51.47 54.30
C ASN A 928 -10.84 52.46 53.32
N PHE A 929 -12.03 52.96 53.66
CA PHE A 929 -12.74 53.97 52.88
C PHE A 929 -13.04 55.14 53.81
N THR A 930 -12.27 56.23 53.67
CA THR A 930 -12.40 57.42 54.53
C THR A 930 -12.04 58.69 53.76
N ASP A 931 -12.90 59.69 53.88
CA ASP A 931 -12.65 61.04 53.35
C ASP A 931 -11.90 61.92 54.36
N LYS A 932 -11.91 61.54 55.65
CA LYS A 932 -11.12 62.19 56.70
C LYS A 932 -9.81 61.44 56.93
N LYS A 933 -8.71 62.18 56.94
CA LYS A 933 -7.41 61.68 57.38
C LYS A 933 -7.39 61.66 58.91
N LYS A 934 -6.76 60.65 59.54
CA LYS A 934 -6.20 60.88 60.88
C LYS A 934 -5.09 61.94 60.73
N ASP A 935 -4.98 62.80 61.73
CA ASP A 935 -4.09 63.97 61.78
C ASP A 935 -4.51 65.13 60.85
N GLY A 936 -5.62 65.77 61.21
CA GLY A 936 -5.66 67.24 61.34
C GLY A 936 -5.66 68.11 60.09
N LEU A 937 -5.98 67.58 58.91
CA LEU A 937 -6.16 68.39 57.70
C LEU A 937 -7.52 68.10 57.06
N GLU A 938 -8.42 69.09 57.08
CA GLU A 938 -9.62 69.08 56.25
C GLU A 938 -9.25 69.40 54.80
N VAL A 939 -9.88 68.68 53.86
CA VAL A 939 -9.76 68.96 52.43
C VAL A 939 -10.93 69.88 52.08
N ASP A 940 -10.68 71.18 52.15
CA ASP A 940 -11.68 72.21 51.87
C ASP A 940 -12.18 72.14 50.42
N SER A 941 -13.41 72.58 50.17
CA SER A 941 -14.21 72.19 49.01
C SER A 941 -13.86 72.96 47.72
N GLY A 942 -12.72 72.61 47.12
CA GLY A 942 -12.26 73.11 45.82
C GLY A 942 -11.58 72.03 44.95
N TRP A 943 -12.31 70.96 44.60
CA TRP A 943 -11.84 69.78 43.86
C TRP A 943 -12.85 69.24 42.84
#